data_AF-A0A6H9HNE0-F1
#
_entry.id   AF-A0A6H9HNE0-F1
#
_cell.length_a   1.000
_cell.length_b   1.000
_cell.length_c   1.000
_cell.angle_alpha   90.00
_cell.angle_beta   90.00
_cell.angle_gamma   90.00
#
_symmetry.space_group_name_H-M   'P 1'
#
loop_
_entity.id
_entity.type
_entity.pdbx_description
1 polymer ?
#
loop_
_entity_poly.entity_id
_entity_poly.type
_entity_poly.pdbx_seq_one_letter_code
_entity_poly.pdbx_strand_id
1 'polypeptide(L)'
;MNRVMKLIAGLVGVLLVLALAIALAVAVLFDPKEFQPLLAQSVEKATGRKLSLEGDIGLDFFPCCSIRLGRARLGNPPGFAGDSFASVENAELSIRLWPLLTERRVEIGVVSLDGLDANLLLRKDGVANWEFAPQQAPDGAAAAAAETPTPELHIGGIRIRSGQLAYRDEQDGSAYRAEQLQLDTGSISPGVPFDLQLTTHFSEESDGLGGEIALRASALLDPATSKLTLTKPQLDFGLTGASLPAQTIEGKLSAVAANLAFGASSELVIPALQADFSMKGRDIPGGSISGKLALEGLALDIDKLAGAIKAFKADIDGLGARLALEGGGRLRPGSAGGAELAGRFKLEPLSPRSLLAALGEPEPKTADPKALTRLAGSGAWSLGKDVLDLKGLDIQLDDSRLTGSLGLNGFDKPMTRFDLRIDQLDLDRYLAPATAGGATAGQDQNKNKDKAAAAAGDDIPVETLRGMRLDGRIGIGKLVFAKTHLTDVSATVRADGGRLRLDPLAAQLYGGSYRGSVAIDASGPKAQVTLDQQISALQLGSILRDRYQTDKLAGALSGRISASGSGNRSDDILATLDGKVALSLADGVYQGTDLWHEIRSARARLRGEAAPPAPAKPQTPLEAVEMTGTLADGVLRDDQLLAQIPFLRLTGKGALNLVARNMDYALQAQVFETPVFEDGSSIKDLKGLAIPLTVKGPLEKPKVSVDIKNMVAGAAVQKLKDRLFRRLGGADEPAATEGSASAPATSPATAGSEPPPATVPQKEEKPRDVLKRSLRDLLKPAQPAPEPQQQ
;
A
#
# COMPACT_ATOMS: atom_id res chain seq x y z
N MET A 1 -21.12 -94.44 3.51
CA MET A 1 -20.02 -93.58 4.02
C MET A 1 -18.74 -94.42 4.07
N ASN A 2 -17.78 -94.14 3.18
CA ASN A 2 -16.68 -95.07 2.87
C ASN A 2 -15.65 -95.18 3.99
N ARG A 3 -14.91 -96.32 4.06
CA ARG A 3 -13.86 -96.56 5.09
C ARG A 3 -12.84 -95.42 5.16
N VAL A 4 -12.49 -94.83 4.01
CA VAL A 4 -11.62 -93.64 3.90
C VAL A 4 -12.16 -92.44 4.69
N MET A 5 -13.48 -92.19 4.65
CA MET A 5 -14.08 -91.06 5.36
C MET A 5 -14.08 -91.27 6.89
N LYS A 6 -14.15 -92.52 7.35
CA LYS A 6 -13.97 -92.86 8.79
C LYS A 6 -12.52 -92.73 9.24
N LEU A 7 -11.56 -93.08 8.37
CA LEU A 7 -10.12 -92.88 8.64
C LEU A 7 -9.76 -91.39 8.68
N ILE A 8 -10.27 -90.58 7.75
CA ILE A 8 -10.06 -89.12 7.76
C ILE A 8 -10.71 -88.49 9.00
N ALA A 9 -11.97 -88.82 9.32
CA ALA A 9 -12.63 -88.33 10.53
C ALA A 9 -11.91 -88.76 11.82
N GLY A 10 -11.37 -89.99 11.86
CA GLY A 10 -10.55 -90.48 12.98
C GLY A 10 -9.22 -89.75 13.09
N LEU A 11 -8.52 -89.50 11.98
CA LEU A 11 -7.26 -88.75 11.95
C LEU A 11 -7.47 -87.30 12.40
N VAL A 12 -8.53 -86.65 11.91
CA VAL A 12 -8.92 -85.28 12.32
C VAL A 12 -9.32 -85.25 13.80
N GLY A 13 -10.06 -86.26 14.29
CA GLY A 13 -10.38 -86.39 15.71
C GLY A 13 -9.15 -86.56 16.60
N VAL A 14 -8.19 -87.40 16.19
CA VAL A 14 -6.92 -87.58 16.91
C VAL A 14 -6.06 -86.32 16.87
N LEU A 15 -5.99 -85.62 15.74
CA LEU A 15 -5.30 -84.33 15.63
C LEU A 15 -5.94 -83.25 16.49
N LEU A 16 -7.28 -83.20 16.58
CA LEU A 16 -8.00 -82.30 17.48
C LEU A 16 -7.77 -82.63 18.96
N VAL A 17 -7.76 -83.91 19.34
CA VAL A 17 -7.45 -84.33 20.71
C VAL A 17 -5.98 -84.06 21.05
N LEU A 18 -5.05 -84.27 20.12
CA LEU A 18 -3.63 -83.95 20.31
C LEU A 18 -3.42 -82.43 20.41
N ALA A 19 -4.08 -81.64 19.56
CA ALA A 19 -4.05 -80.17 19.65
C ALA A 19 -4.66 -79.67 20.97
N LEU A 20 -5.75 -80.27 21.43
CA LEU A 20 -6.37 -79.96 22.73
C LEU A 20 -5.47 -80.38 23.89
N ALA A 21 -4.79 -81.52 23.81
CA ALA A 21 -3.84 -81.98 24.81
C ALA A 21 -2.56 -81.12 24.84
N ILE A 22 -2.07 -80.64 23.69
CA ILE A 22 -0.96 -79.69 23.61
C ILE A 22 -1.40 -78.33 24.14
N ALA A 23 -2.59 -77.83 23.79
CA ALA A 23 -3.14 -76.59 24.33
C ALA A 23 -3.33 -76.66 25.85
N LEU A 24 -3.84 -77.79 26.36
CA LEU A 24 -3.97 -78.04 27.80
C LEU A 24 -2.60 -78.17 28.49
N ALA A 25 -1.63 -78.85 27.86
CA ALA A 25 -0.28 -78.96 28.39
C ALA A 25 0.41 -77.60 28.43
N VAL A 26 0.31 -76.76 27.39
CA VAL A 26 0.85 -75.40 27.40
C VAL A 26 0.13 -74.55 28.46
N ALA A 27 -1.21 -74.61 28.54
CA ALA A 27 -1.97 -73.88 29.57
C ALA A 27 -1.67 -74.32 31.01
N VAL A 28 -1.08 -75.51 31.21
CA VAL A 28 -0.68 -76.05 32.53
C VAL A 28 0.83 -75.89 32.81
N LEU A 29 1.66 -75.79 31.77
CA LEU A 29 3.13 -75.68 31.88
C LEU A 29 3.65 -74.23 31.77
N PHE A 30 2.81 -73.27 31.39
CA PHE A 30 3.20 -71.90 31.06
C PHE A 30 2.51 -70.92 32.03
N ASP A 31 3.15 -70.60 33.16
CA ASP A 31 2.64 -69.56 34.08
C ASP A 31 3.02 -68.16 33.54
N PRO A 32 2.05 -67.31 33.15
CA PRO A 32 2.34 -65.98 32.62
C PRO A 32 3.05 -65.04 33.63
N LYS A 33 2.97 -65.33 34.94
CA LYS A 33 3.56 -64.49 36.00
C LYS A 33 5.07 -64.66 36.13
N GLU A 34 5.62 -65.81 35.76
CA GLU A 34 7.09 -66.01 35.77
C GLU A 34 7.81 -65.17 34.70
N PHE A 35 7.12 -64.79 33.62
CA PHE A 35 7.69 -64.00 32.54
C PHE A 35 7.74 -62.49 32.82
N GLN A 36 6.93 -61.97 33.75
CA GLN A 36 6.91 -60.55 34.11
C GLN A 36 8.29 -59.97 34.47
N PRO A 37 9.08 -60.56 35.40
CA PRO A 37 10.40 -60.03 35.76
C PRO A 37 11.43 -60.17 34.61
N LEU A 38 11.34 -61.23 33.80
CA LEU A 38 12.22 -61.44 32.65
C LEU A 38 11.97 -60.42 31.54
N LEU A 39 10.70 -60.12 31.24
CA LEU A 39 10.29 -59.06 30.31
C LEU A 39 10.75 -57.69 30.82
N ALA A 40 10.49 -57.37 32.08
CA ALA A 40 10.89 -56.10 32.68
C ALA A 40 12.42 -55.89 32.63
N GLN A 41 13.20 -56.89 33.03
CA GLN A 41 14.67 -56.83 32.97
C GLN A 41 15.21 -56.76 31.54
N SER A 42 14.57 -57.43 30.57
CA SER A 42 14.98 -57.39 29.17
C SER A 42 14.70 -56.03 28.53
N VAL A 43 13.55 -55.43 28.83
CA VAL A 43 13.20 -54.07 28.39
C VAL A 43 14.09 -53.03 29.07
N GLU A 44 14.37 -53.17 30.37
CA GLU A 44 15.29 -52.28 31.08
C GLU A 44 16.71 -52.34 30.52
N LYS A 45 17.21 -53.55 30.19
CA LYS A 45 18.51 -53.74 29.53
C LYS A 45 18.57 -53.13 28.12
N ALA A 46 17.48 -53.23 27.35
CA ALA A 46 17.43 -52.77 25.96
C ALA A 46 17.11 -51.26 25.81
N THR A 47 16.37 -50.67 26.76
CA THR A 47 15.88 -49.28 26.68
C THR A 47 16.48 -48.34 27.72
N GLY A 48 17.15 -48.88 28.75
CA GLY A 48 17.60 -48.13 29.92
C GLY A 48 16.49 -47.71 30.89
N ARG A 49 15.27 -48.26 30.75
CA ARG A 49 14.06 -47.79 31.45
C ARG A 49 13.30 -48.92 32.13
N LYS A 50 12.83 -48.67 33.34
CA LYS A 50 12.04 -49.64 34.11
C LYS A 50 10.65 -49.84 33.49
N LEU A 51 10.30 -51.08 33.19
CA LEU A 51 8.95 -51.49 32.82
C LEU A 51 8.19 -51.99 34.05
N SER A 52 7.01 -51.43 34.29
CA SER A 52 6.05 -51.87 35.31
C SER A 52 4.85 -52.54 34.65
N LEU A 53 4.57 -53.78 35.01
CA LEU A 53 3.41 -54.55 34.53
C LEU A 53 2.38 -54.61 35.66
N GLU A 54 1.27 -53.89 35.51
CA GLU A 54 0.23 -53.75 36.53
C GLU A 54 -0.97 -54.66 36.28
N GLY A 55 -1.22 -55.04 35.02
CA GLY A 55 -2.25 -55.99 34.62
C GLY A 55 -1.73 -57.43 34.48
N ASP A 56 -2.67 -58.39 34.43
CA ASP A 56 -2.36 -59.79 34.15
C ASP A 56 -1.85 -59.98 32.70
N ILE A 57 -1.08 -61.05 32.49
CA ILE A 57 -0.69 -61.53 31.16
C ILE A 57 -1.57 -62.73 30.80
N GLY A 58 -2.25 -62.66 29.66
CA GLY A 58 -3.06 -63.73 29.09
C GLY A 58 -2.47 -64.29 27.80
N LEU A 59 -2.80 -65.55 27.51
CA LEU A 59 -2.46 -66.24 26.27
C LEU A 59 -3.74 -66.79 25.65
N ASP A 60 -4.16 -66.22 24.51
CA ASP A 60 -5.25 -66.76 23.71
C ASP A 60 -4.66 -67.66 22.61
N PHE A 61 -5.25 -68.85 22.40
CA PHE A 61 -4.66 -69.89 21.53
C PHE A 61 -5.47 -70.22 20.27
N PHE A 62 -6.71 -69.72 20.13
CA PHE A 62 -7.59 -70.04 19.02
C PHE A 62 -8.53 -68.86 18.68
N PRO A 63 -8.71 -68.48 17.40
CA PRO A 63 -8.18 -69.11 16.18
C PRO A 63 -6.72 -68.74 15.82
N CYS A 64 -6.10 -67.79 16.53
CA CYS A 64 -4.67 -67.46 16.42
C CYS A 64 -4.06 -67.44 17.83
N CYS A 65 -2.73 -67.59 17.94
CA CYS A 65 -2.03 -67.31 19.19
C CYS A 65 -1.84 -65.81 19.36
N SER A 66 -2.27 -65.24 20.49
CA SER A 66 -1.91 -63.89 20.90
C SER A 66 -1.54 -63.82 22.38
N ILE A 67 -0.56 -62.97 22.67
CA ILE A 67 -0.18 -62.60 24.03
C ILE A 67 -0.92 -61.31 24.35
N ARG A 68 -1.85 -61.34 25.31
CA ARG A 68 -2.51 -60.14 25.83
C ARG A 68 -1.79 -59.70 27.10
N LEU A 69 -1.32 -58.47 27.10
CA LEU A 69 -0.77 -57.74 28.23
C LEU A 69 -1.87 -56.79 28.72
N GLY A 70 -2.25 -56.86 29.99
CA GLY A 70 -3.02 -55.79 30.62
C GLY A 70 -2.17 -54.52 30.82
N ARG A 71 -2.58 -53.66 31.76
CA ARG A 71 -1.94 -52.34 31.95
C ARG A 71 -0.42 -52.46 32.13
N ALA A 72 0.32 -51.72 31.31
CA ALA A 72 1.78 -51.65 31.35
C ALA A 72 2.25 -50.20 31.29
N ARG A 73 3.36 -49.90 31.98
CA ARG A 73 3.97 -48.56 32.04
C ARG A 73 5.49 -48.65 31.86
N LEU A 74 6.03 -47.90 30.91
CA LEU A 74 7.46 -47.69 30.73
C LEU A 74 7.85 -46.37 31.39
N GLY A 75 8.77 -46.43 32.35
CA GLY A 75 9.26 -45.26 33.08
C GLY A 75 10.01 -44.25 32.18
N ASN A 76 10.05 -43.00 32.63
CA ASN A 76 10.93 -41.99 32.04
C ASN A 76 12.42 -42.35 32.25
N PRO A 77 13.32 -41.91 31.36
CA PRO A 77 14.76 -41.99 31.62
C PRO A 77 15.16 -41.08 32.81
N PRO A 78 16.31 -41.34 33.47
CA PRO A 78 16.76 -40.55 34.61
C PRO A 78 16.87 -39.04 34.30
N GLY A 79 16.36 -38.19 35.19
CA GLY A 79 16.43 -36.73 35.04
C GLY A 79 15.25 -36.08 34.31
N PHE A 80 14.16 -36.82 34.08
CA PHE A 80 12.89 -36.33 33.55
C PHE A 80 11.77 -36.45 34.60
N ALA A 81 10.83 -35.50 34.59
CA ALA A 81 9.69 -35.49 35.51
C ALA A 81 8.48 -36.26 34.95
N GLY A 82 7.58 -36.69 35.82
CA GLY A 82 6.37 -37.44 35.47
C GLY A 82 6.53 -38.97 35.57
N ASP A 83 5.42 -39.65 35.89
CA ASP A 83 5.42 -41.04 36.37
C ASP A 83 5.76 -42.09 35.28
N SER A 84 5.56 -41.77 34.00
CA SER A 84 5.87 -42.66 32.88
C SER A 84 6.18 -41.91 31.59
N PHE A 85 7.06 -42.49 30.76
CA PHE A 85 7.27 -42.08 29.37
C PHE A 85 6.10 -42.53 28.48
N ALA A 86 5.65 -43.78 28.65
CA ALA A 86 4.52 -44.32 27.93
C ALA A 86 3.77 -45.35 28.79
N SER A 87 2.47 -45.44 28.61
CA SER A 87 1.61 -46.47 29.20
C SER A 87 0.60 -46.98 28.18
N VAL A 88 0.04 -48.16 28.45
CA VAL A 88 -1.02 -48.76 27.64
C VAL A 88 -1.98 -49.51 28.56
N GLU A 89 -3.28 -49.46 28.30
CA GLU A 89 -4.28 -50.20 29.08
C GLU A 89 -4.30 -51.68 28.72
N ASN A 90 -4.27 -51.99 27.42
CA ASN A 90 -4.16 -53.34 26.90
C ASN A 90 -3.25 -53.36 25.67
N ALA A 91 -2.25 -54.24 25.64
CA ALA A 91 -1.48 -54.55 24.44
C ALA A 91 -1.72 -56.01 24.02
N GLU A 92 -1.92 -56.26 22.74
CA GLU A 92 -2.08 -57.61 22.19
C GLU A 92 -1.08 -57.85 21.06
N LEU A 93 -0.22 -58.85 21.27
CA LEU A 93 0.79 -59.29 20.31
C LEU A 93 0.34 -60.62 19.70
N SER A 94 -0.22 -60.58 18.48
CA SER A 94 -0.50 -61.80 17.71
C SER A 94 0.81 -62.46 17.25
N ILE A 95 0.89 -63.79 17.25
CA ILE A 95 2.02 -64.58 16.73
C ILE A 95 1.49 -65.58 15.70
N ARG A 96 2.10 -65.62 14.50
CA ARG A 96 1.70 -66.60 13.47
C ARG A 96 2.38 -67.94 13.72
N LEU A 97 1.61 -68.95 14.12
CA LEU A 97 2.12 -70.31 14.34
C LEU A 97 2.47 -71.07 13.06
N TRP A 98 1.84 -70.76 11.92
CA TRP A 98 2.04 -71.55 10.70
C TRP A 98 3.50 -71.47 10.18
N PRO A 99 4.10 -70.28 10.01
CA PRO A 99 5.53 -70.14 9.70
C PRO A 99 6.49 -70.77 10.72
N LEU A 100 6.08 -70.82 12.00
CA LEU A 100 6.86 -71.45 13.07
C LEU A 100 6.94 -72.98 12.88
N LEU A 101 5.82 -73.59 12.46
CA LEU A 101 5.70 -75.03 12.23
C LEU A 101 6.31 -75.48 10.90
N THR A 102 6.16 -74.70 9.83
CA THR A 102 6.64 -75.07 8.48
C THR A 102 8.07 -74.63 8.22
N GLU A 103 8.45 -73.44 8.68
CA GLU A 103 9.65 -72.72 8.23
C GLU A 103 10.55 -72.29 9.39
N ARG A 104 10.18 -72.66 10.64
CA ARG A 104 10.90 -72.37 11.89
C ARG A 104 11.20 -70.88 12.14
N ARG A 105 10.46 -69.96 11.51
CA ARG A 105 10.57 -68.51 11.75
C ARG A 105 9.45 -68.01 12.67
N VAL A 106 9.78 -67.04 13.52
CA VAL A 106 8.81 -66.30 14.32
C VAL A 106 8.35 -65.09 13.49
N GLU A 107 7.09 -65.10 13.05
CA GLU A 107 6.46 -63.92 12.45
C GLU A 107 5.58 -63.21 13.50
N ILE A 108 5.87 -61.93 13.74
CA ILE A 108 5.01 -61.06 14.54
C ILE A 108 3.76 -60.74 13.70
N GLY A 109 2.59 -61.02 14.25
CA GLY A 109 1.29 -60.70 13.66
C GLY A 109 0.94 -59.22 13.84
N VAL A 110 -0.34 -58.94 14.06
CA VAL A 110 -0.78 -57.57 14.40
C VAL A 110 -0.41 -57.27 15.85
N VAL A 111 0.23 -56.12 16.06
CA VAL A 111 0.42 -55.48 17.37
C VAL A 111 -0.76 -54.53 17.58
N SER A 112 -1.62 -54.80 18.55
CA SER A 112 -2.74 -53.91 18.91
C SER A 112 -2.46 -53.25 20.27
N LEU A 113 -2.63 -51.94 20.35
CA LEU A 113 -2.51 -51.13 21.58
C LEU A 113 -3.84 -50.42 21.81
N ASP A 114 -4.44 -50.58 22.98
CA ASP A 114 -5.66 -49.88 23.40
C ASP A 114 -5.36 -49.01 24.63
N GLY A 115 -5.79 -47.75 24.58
CA GLY A 115 -5.49 -46.76 25.62
C GLY A 115 -3.99 -46.49 25.76
N LEU A 116 -3.28 -46.34 24.64
CA LEU A 116 -1.89 -45.85 24.63
C LEU A 116 -1.86 -44.41 25.13
N ASP A 117 -1.03 -44.09 26.12
CA ASP A 117 -0.73 -42.73 26.57
C ASP A 117 0.79 -42.54 26.57
N ALA A 118 1.29 -41.69 25.68
CA ALA A 118 2.71 -41.43 25.51
C ALA A 118 3.03 -39.94 25.76
N ASN A 119 4.11 -39.69 26.50
CA ASN A 119 4.50 -38.37 26.96
C ASN A 119 5.92 -38.08 26.47
N LEU A 120 6.05 -37.21 25.49
CA LEU A 120 7.29 -36.76 24.88
C LEU A 120 7.71 -35.41 25.50
N LEU A 121 8.94 -35.31 26.01
CA LEU A 121 9.49 -34.09 26.58
C LEU A 121 10.89 -33.80 26.01
N LEU A 122 11.04 -32.68 25.31
CA LEU A 122 12.36 -32.07 25.03
C LEU A 122 12.70 -31.11 26.16
N ARG A 123 13.80 -31.34 26.87
CA ARG A 123 14.24 -30.43 27.94
C ARG A 123 15.04 -29.26 27.38
N LYS A 124 15.24 -28.23 28.21
CA LYS A 124 16.04 -27.03 27.88
C LYS A 124 17.48 -27.32 27.45
N ASP A 125 18.04 -28.46 27.83
CA ASP A 125 19.38 -28.90 27.42
C ASP A 125 19.41 -29.59 26.05
N GLY A 126 18.25 -29.72 25.38
CA GLY A 126 18.12 -30.39 24.08
C GLY A 126 18.07 -31.92 24.17
N VAL A 127 18.05 -32.49 25.37
CA VAL A 127 17.93 -33.94 25.55
C VAL A 127 16.45 -34.32 25.59
N ALA A 128 16.07 -35.22 24.69
CA ALA A 128 14.70 -35.71 24.55
C ALA A 128 14.43 -36.97 25.36
N ASN A 129 13.25 -37.08 25.99
CA ASN A 129 12.87 -38.28 26.73
C ASN A 129 12.51 -39.49 25.83
N TRP A 130 12.53 -39.36 24.50
CA TRP A 130 12.36 -40.45 23.54
C TRP A 130 13.68 -40.93 22.93
N GLU A 131 14.82 -40.38 23.33
CA GLU A 131 16.12 -40.94 22.98
C GLU A 131 16.37 -42.23 23.77
N PHE A 132 16.75 -43.28 23.06
CA PHE A 132 17.17 -44.56 23.64
C PHE A 132 18.68 -44.68 23.45
N ALA A 133 19.42 -44.90 24.53
CA ALA A 133 20.87 -44.97 24.48
C ALA A 133 21.30 -46.16 23.58
N PRO A 134 22.08 -45.92 22.51
CA PRO A 134 22.61 -47.01 21.69
C PRO A 134 23.56 -47.84 22.55
N GLN A 135 23.23 -49.11 22.76
CA GLN A 135 24.09 -50.00 23.53
C GLN A 135 25.38 -50.25 22.75
N GLN A 136 26.50 -49.68 23.23
CA GLN A 136 27.83 -49.99 22.70
C GLN A 136 28.04 -51.51 22.77
N ALA A 137 28.18 -52.12 21.59
CA ALA A 137 28.61 -53.51 21.51
C ALA A 137 29.99 -53.62 22.17
N PRO A 138 30.23 -54.65 23.01
CA PRO A 138 31.51 -54.79 23.68
C PRO A 138 32.64 -54.91 22.65
N ASP A 139 33.71 -54.13 22.84
CA ASP A 139 34.89 -54.13 21.97
C ASP A 139 35.42 -55.56 21.79
N GLY A 140 35.37 -56.06 20.56
CA GLY A 140 35.68 -57.44 20.19
C GLY A 140 34.52 -58.24 19.57
N ALA A 141 33.26 -57.84 19.77
CA ALA A 141 32.10 -58.56 19.22
C ALA A 141 31.92 -58.40 17.69
N ALA A 142 32.57 -57.41 17.07
CA ALA A 142 32.42 -57.08 15.65
C ALA A 142 32.86 -58.20 14.68
N ALA A 143 33.73 -59.12 15.12
CA ALA A 143 34.23 -60.21 14.28
C ALA A 143 33.32 -61.46 14.27
N ALA A 144 32.40 -61.60 15.22
CA ALA A 144 31.52 -62.78 15.36
C ALA A 144 30.07 -62.53 14.91
N ALA A 145 29.65 -61.27 14.78
CA ALA A 145 28.29 -60.90 14.36
C ALA A 145 28.07 -60.91 12.84
N ALA A 146 29.14 -61.06 12.04
CA ALA A 146 29.09 -60.90 10.57
C ALA A 146 28.46 -62.08 9.81
N GLU A 147 28.22 -63.23 10.46
CA GLU A 147 27.64 -64.43 9.82
C GLU A 147 26.20 -64.74 10.26
N THR A 148 25.65 -64.02 11.25
CA THR A 148 24.22 -64.08 11.59
C THR A 148 23.45 -63.08 10.74
N PRO A 149 22.52 -63.52 9.85
CA PRO A 149 21.64 -62.58 9.17
C PRO A 149 20.81 -61.83 10.21
N THR A 150 20.79 -60.49 10.13
CA THR A 150 19.85 -59.67 10.88
C THR A 150 18.43 -60.15 10.57
N PRO A 151 17.63 -60.54 11.57
CA PRO A 151 16.31 -61.09 11.32
C PRO A 151 15.44 -60.05 10.60
N GLU A 152 14.90 -60.43 9.44
CA GLU A 152 13.97 -59.58 8.69
C GLU A 152 12.73 -59.34 9.56
N LEU A 153 12.57 -58.11 10.04
CA LEU A 153 11.50 -57.77 10.98
C LEU A 153 10.18 -57.59 10.20
N HIS A 154 9.43 -58.68 10.11
CA HIS A 154 8.07 -58.68 9.57
C HIS A 154 7.06 -58.45 10.70
N ILE A 155 6.23 -57.41 10.56
CA ILE A 155 5.15 -57.07 11.49
C ILE A 155 3.84 -57.14 10.71
N GLY A 156 2.90 -58.00 11.13
CA GLY A 156 1.63 -58.21 10.44
C GLY A 156 0.69 -57.00 10.43
N GLY A 157 0.96 -55.98 11.25
CA GLY A 157 0.33 -54.66 11.26
C GLY A 157 0.46 -54.00 12.64
N ILE A 158 0.29 -52.69 12.71
CA ILE A 158 0.21 -51.94 13.97
C ILE A 158 -1.18 -51.32 14.04
N ARG A 159 -1.86 -51.51 15.18
CA ARG A 159 -3.17 -50.93 15.47
C ARG A 159 -3.13 -50.19 16.80
N ILE A 160 -3.50 -48.91 16.80
CA ILE A 160 -3.69 -48.11 18.01
C ILE A 160 -5.18 -47.74 18.09
N ARG A 161 -5.77 -47.93 19.25
CA ARG A 161 -7.13 -47.50 19.58
C ARG A 161 -7.08 -46.57 20.79
N SER A 162 -7.90 -45.51 20.74
CA SER A 162 -8.08 -44.58 21.85
C SER A 162 -6.77 -43.98 22.39
N GLY A 163 -5.76 -43.82 21.53
CA GLY A 163 -4.44 -43.36 21.95
C GLY A 163 -4.41 -41.87 22.28
N GLN A 164 -3.40 -41.49 23.05
CA GLN A 164 -3.05 -40.12 23.39
C GLN A 164 -1.53 -39.95 23.32
N LEU A 165 -1.10 -38.82 22.77
CA LEU A 165 0.30 -38.42 22.71
C LEU A 165 0.41 -36.97 23.16
N ALA A 166 1.05 -36.72 24.30
CA ALA A 166 1.49 -35.39 24.70
C ALA A 166 2.93 -35.16 24.21
N TYR A 167 3.21 -34.01 23.63
CA TYR A 167 4.55 -33.51 23.32
C TYR A 167 4.74 -32.16 23.99
N ARG A 168 5.86 -31.97 24.67
CA ARG A 168 6.23 -30.68 25.26
C ARG A 168 7.68 -30.37 24.97
N ASP A 169 7.92 -29.13 24.58
CA ASP A 169 9.23 -28.57 24.35
C ASP A 169 9.51 -27.50 25.40
N GLU A 170 10.53 -27.71 26.24
CA GLU A 170 10.92 -26.72 27.23
C GLU A 170 11.84 -25.62 26.66
N GLN A 171 12.36 -25.77 25.42
CA GLN A 171 13.25 -24.78 24.80
C GLN A 171 12.47 -23.52 24.37
N ASP A 172 11.36 -23.71 23.66
CA ASP A 172 10.46 -22.63 23.23
C ASP A 172 9.16 -22.53 24.06
N GLY A 173 8.83 -23.58 24.82
CA GLY A 173 7.65 -23.64 25.69
C GLY A 173 6.41 -24.28 25.04
N SER A 174 6.53 -24.78 23.81
CA SER A 174 5.43 -25.38 23.06
C SER A 174 4.89 -26.64 23.74
N ALA A 175 3.58 -26.82 23.73
CA ALA A 175 2.92 -28.00 24.30
C ALA A 175 1.77 -28.45 23.42
N TYR A 176 1.90 -29.64 22.85
CA TYR A 176 0.98 -30.25 21.90
C TYR A 176 0.38 -31.54 22.46
N ARG A 177 -0.85 -31.84 22.06
CA ARG A 177 -1.49 -33.12 22.37
C ARG A 177 -2.28 -33.64 21.19
N ALA A 178 -2.07 -34.91 20.85
CA ALA A 178 -2.86 -35.66 19.90
C ALA A 178 -3.73 -36.65 20.68
N GLU A 179 -5.02 -36.35 20.82
CA GLU A 179 -6.03 -37.18 21.48
C GLU A 179 -6.80 -38.04 20.46
N GLN A 180 -7.52 -39.04 20.95
CA GLN A 180 -8.30 -40.00 20.14
C GLN A 180 -7.49 -40.63 18.98
N LEU A 181 -6.18 -40.80 19.19
CA LEU A 181 -5.25 -41.33 18.19
C LEU A 181 -5.68 -42.75 17.81
N GLN A 182 -6.06 -42.91 16.55
CA GLN A 182 -6.26 -44.21 15.92
C GLN A 182 -5.25 -44.35 14.80
N LEU A 183 -4.54 -45.47 14.81
CA LEU A 183 -3.58 -45.86 13.77
C LEU A 183 -3.96 -47.27 13.33
N ASP A 184 -4.03 -47.51 12.03
CA ASP A 184 -4.12 -48.86 11.47
C ASP A 184 -3.13 -48.97 10.32
N THR A 185 -2.23 -49.96 10.40
CA THR A 185 -1.30 -50.27 9.32
C THR A 185 -1.53 -51.69 8.81
N GLY A 186 -1.37 -51.86 7.49
CA GLY A 186 -1.15 -53.17 6.90
C GLY A 186 0.18 -53.81 7.35
N SER A 187 0.50 -54.97 6.78
CA SER A 187 1.70 -55.74 7.11
C SER A 187 2.96 -54.96 6.72
N ILE A 188 3.71 -54.49 7.72
CA ILE A 188 4.97 -53.78 7.54
C ILE A 188 6.06 -54.80 7.26
N SER A 189 6.77 -54.64 6.14
CA SER A 189 7.96 -55.42 5.79
C SER A 189 8.88 -54.58 4.91
N PRO A 190 10.22 -54.67 5.07
CA PRO A 190 11.16 -53.92 4.25
C PRO A 190 10.89 -54.10 2.75
N GLY A 191 10.78 -52.99 2.00
CA GLY A 191 10.57 -53.02 0.56
C GLY A 191 9.15 -53.43 0.09
N VAL A 192 8.20 -53.68 1.00
CA VAL A 192 6.81 -54.04 0.67
C VAL A 192 5.87 -52.88 1.02
N PRO A 193 5.01 -52.40 0.09
CA PRO A 193 4.01 -51.39 0.41
C PRO A 193 2.91 -51.91 1.34
N PHE A 194 2.47 -51.08 2.28
CA PHE A 194 1.40 -51.36 3.25
C PHE A 194 0.44 -50.18 3.35
N ASP A 195 -0.84 -50.44 3.65
CA ASP A 195 -1.81 -49.37 3.90
C ASP A 195 -1.51 -48.68 5.24
N LEU A 196 -1.70 -47.37 5.30
CA LEU A 196 -1.54 -46.52 6.48
C LEU A 196 -2.80 -45.66 6.64
N GLN A 197 -3.47 -45.80 7.77
CA GLN A 197 -4.60 -44.95 8.16
C GLN A 197 -4.35 -44.38 9.55
N LEU A 198 -4.49 -43.07 9.70
CA LEU A 198 -4.25 -42.33 10.94
C LEU A 198 -5.37 -41.30 11.12
N THR A 199 -5.99 -41.25 12.30
CA THR A 199 -6.92 -40.17 12.70
C THR A 199 -6.61 -39.70 14.12
N THR A 200 -6.67 -38.39 14.36
CA THR A 200 -6.48 -37.82 15.70
C THR A 200 -7.07 -36.41 15.83
N HIS A 201 -7.43 -36.04 17.05
CA HIS A 201 -7.74 -34.68 17.48
C HIS A 201 -6.48 -34.04 18.06
N PHE A 202 -5.86 -33.13 17.31
CA PHE A 202 -4.71 -32.36 17.77
C PHE A 202 -5.16 -31.12 18.57
N SER A 203 -4.36 -30.70 19.55
CA SER A 203 -4.51 -29.46 20.30
C SER A 203 -3.16 -28.91 20.77
N GLU A 204 -3.08 -27.60 20.96
CA GLU A 204 -1.95 -26.84 21.49
C GLU A 204 -2.37 -26.17 22.81
N GLU A 205 -1.68 -26.46 23.91
CA GLU A 205 -2.06 -26.01 25.26
C GLU A 205 -1.85 -24.50 25.48
N SER A 206 -1.00 -23.84 24.67
CA SER A 206 -0.66 -22.41 24.74
C SER A 206 -1.64 -21.52 23.97
N ASP A 207 -1.73 -21.71 22.66
CA ASP A 207 -2.39 -20.78 21.73
C ASP A 207 -3.83 -21.19 21.38
N GLY A 208 -4.30 -22.34 21.90
CA GLY A 208 -5.66 -22.83 21.71
C GLY A 208 -5.95 -23.25 20.27
N LEU A 209 -4.92 -23.50 19.46
CA LEU A 209 -5.04 -24.16 18.17
C LEU A 209 -5.41 -25.63 18.39
N GLY A 210 -6.41 -26.15 17.68
CA GLY A 210 -6.79 -27.55 17.75
C GLY A 210 -7.69 -27.96 16.60
N GLY A 211 -7.77 -29.26 16.31
CA GLY A 211 -8.48 -29.72 15.13
C GLY A 211 -8.37 -31.21 14.85
N GLU A 212 -9.09 -31.64 13.82
CA GLU A 212 -9.09 -33.01 13.34
C GLU A 212 -8.09 -33.20 12.21
N ILE A 213 -7.37 -34.32 12.25
CA ILE A 213 -6.43 -34.75 11.21
C ILE A 213 -6.78 -36.19 10.83
N ALA A 214 -6.97 -36.47 9.54
CA ALA A 214 -7.16 -37.81 9.01
C ALA A 214 -6.29 -38.07 7.76
N LEU A 215 -5.28 -38.93 7.91
CA LEU A 215 -4.35 -39.34 6.86
C LEU A 215 -4.65 -40.76 6.37
N ARG A 216 -4.65 -40.95 5.05
CA ARG A 216 -4.73 -42.26 4.38
C ARG A 216 -3.66 -42.32 3.29
N ALA A 217 -2.84 -43.36 3.26
CA ALA A 217 -1.79 -43.54 2.24
C ALA A 217 -1.45 -45.02 2.05
N SER A 218 -0.77 -45.35 0.95
CA SER A 218 0.00 -46.60 0.86
C SER A 218 1.47 -46.27 1.12
N ALA A 219 1.99 -46.71 2.26
CA ALA A 219 3.34 -46.42 2.73
C ALA A 219 4.32 -47.52 2.31
N LEU A 220 5.55 -47.14 1.97
CA LEU A 220 6.67 -48.04 1.70
C LEU A 220 7.87 -47.59 2.54
N LEU A 221 8.35 -48.46 3.42
CA LEU A 221 9.56 -48.22 4.22
C LEU A 221 10.74 -48.96 3.59
N ASP A 222 11.78 -48.21 3.22
CA ASP A 222 13.08 -48.74 2.84
C ASP A 222 14.10 -48.42 3.95
N PRO A 223 14.45 -49.41 4.80
CA PRO A 223 15.43 -49.19 5.86
C PRO A 223 16.86 -49.03 5.35
N ALA A 224 17.19 -49.50 4.15
CA ALA A 224 18.54 -49.39 3.59
C ALA A 224 18.87 -47.97 3.13
N THR A 225 17.85 -47.20 2.71
CA THR A 225 17.96 -45.77 2.38
C THR A 225 17.36 -44.84 3.44
N SER A 226 16.90 -45.39 4.57
CA SER A 226 16.20 -44.69 5.65
C SER A 226 15.05 -43.79 5.13
N LYS A 227 14.28 -44.32 4.17
CA LYS A 227 13.30 -43.57 3.40
C LYS A 227 11.88 -44.14 3.59
N LEU A 228 10.94 -43.25 3.91
CA LEU A 228 9.51 -43.52 3.85
C LEU A 228 8.91 -42.89 2.60
N THR A 229 8.21 -43.68 1.78
CA THR A 229 7.48 -43.18 0.62
C THR A 229 5.99 -43.39 0.82
N LEU A 230 5.23 -42.32 0.93
CA LEU A 230 3.77 -42.35 0.92
C LEU A 230 3.28 -42.22 -0.52
N THR A 231 2.59 -43.23 -1.03
CA THR A 231 1.98 -43.25 -2.37
C THR A 231 0.51 -42.84 -2.26
N LYS A 232 0.08 -41.91 -3.11
CA LYS A 232 -1.27 -41.33 -3.11
C LYS A 232 -1.77 -40.89 -1.72
N PRO A 233 -0.96 -40.20 -0.88
CA PRO A 233 -1.45 -39.76 0.43
C PRO A 233 -2.63 -38.79 0.26
N GLN A 234 -3.63 -38.97 1.09
CA GLN A 234 -4.80 -38.10 1.26
C GLN A 234 -4.86 -37.69 2.73
N LEU A 235 -4.92 -36.40 2.98
CA LEU A 235 -4.91 -35.79 4.30
C LEU A 235 -6.09 -34.82 4.38
N ASP A 236 -7.17 -35.27 5.03
CA ASP A 236 -8.27 -34.39 5.44
C ASP A 236 -7.86 -33.69 6.74
N PHE A 237 -8.14 -32.38 6.86
CA PHE A 237 -7.87 -31.63 8.09
C PHE A 237 -8.95 -30.58 8.37
N GLY A 238 -9.19 -30.30 9.65
CA GLY A 238 -10.09 -29.25 10.13
C GLY A 238 -9.54 -28.60 11.38
N LEU A 239 -8.89 -27.44 11.22
CA LEU A 239 -8.27 -26.66 12.28
C LEU A 239 -9.20 -25.56 12.79
N THR A 240 -9.08 -25.27 14.08
CA THR A 240 -9.82 -24.23 14.80
C THR A 240 -8.89 -23.58 15.82
N GLY A 241 -9.11 -22.31 16.16
CA GLY A 241 -8.30 -21.64 17.18
C GLY A 241 -8.57 -20.15 17.25
N ALA A 242 -8.40 -19.56 18.44
CA ALA A 242 -8.58 -18.13 18.65
C ALA A 242 -7.42 -17.28 18.05
N SER A 243 -6.25 -17.90 17.86
CA SER A 243 -5.06 -17.32 17.22
C SER A 243 -5.13 -17.30 15.69
N LEU A 244 -6.02 -18.08 15.07
CA LEU A 244 -6.19 -18.12 13.63
C LEU A 244 -7.01 -16.91 13.15
N PRO A 245 -6.56 -16.15 12.13
CA PRO A 245 -7.39 -15.11 11.48
C PRO A 245 -8.70 -15.68 10.89
N ALA A 246 -8.67 -16.97 10.56
CA ALA A 246 -9.80 -17.80 10.20
C ALA A 246 -10.17 -18.69 11.39
N GLN A 247 -11.26 -18.39 12.09
CA GLN A 247 -11.74 -19.18 13.23
C GLN A 247 -11.83 -20.69 12.94
N THR A 248 -12.14 -21.07 11.70
CA THR A 248 -11.97 -22.43 11.19
C THR A 248 -11.25 -22.46 9.85
N ILE A 249 -10.40 -23.48 9.66
CA ILE A 249 -9.71 -23.79 8.40
C ILE A 249 -9.92 -25.29 8.12
N GLU A 250 -10.71 -25.60 7.11
CA GLU A 250 -10.97 -26.97 6.66
C GLU A 250 -10.30 -27.19 5.30
N GLY A 251 -9.78 -28.41 5.06
CA GLY A 251 -9.18 -28.71 3.77
C GLY A 251 -8.89 -30.18 3.52
N LYS A 252 -8.51 -30.45 2.28
CA LYS A 252 -8.10 -31.77 1.78
C LYS A 252 -6.83 -31.62 0.98
N LEU A 253 -5.79 -32.30 1.42
CA LEU A 253 -4.50 -32.39 0.74
C LEU A 253 -4.40 -33.76 0.08
N SER A 254 -3.93 -33.81 -1.17
CA SER A 254 -3.60 -35.06 -1.85
C SER A 254 -2.34 -34.92 -2.69
N ALA A 255 -1.48 -35.92 -2.70
CA ALA A 255 -0.27 -35.92 -3.51
C ALA A 255 -0.17 -37.18 -4.38
N VAL A 256 0.65 -37.14 -5.43
CA VAL A 256 1.00 -38.36 -6.17
C VAL A 256 1.88 -39.26 -5.30
N ALA A 257 2.87 -38.66 -4.66
CA ALA A 257 3.69 -39.27 -3.61
C ALA A 257 4.24 -38.19 -2.66
N ALA A 258 4.55 -38.57 -1.42
CA ALA A 258 5.41 -37.81 -0.53
C ALA A 258 6.59 -38.70 -0.12
N ASN A 259 7.81 -38.26 -0.42
CA ASN A 259 9.05 -38.96 -0.09
C ASN A 259 9.68 -38.27 1.10
N LEU A 260 9.91 -39.00 2.18
CA LEU A 260 10.52 -38.48 3.39
C LEU A 260 11.78 -39.32 3.68
N ALA A 261 12.94 -38.68 3.58
CA ALA A 261 14.23 -39.27 3.92
C ALA A 261 14.61 -38.82 5.34
N PHE A 262 15.06 -39.75 6.16
CA PHE A 262 15.52 -39.52 7.53
C PHE A 262 16.98 -39.97 7.65
N GLY A 263 17.79 -39.31 8.49
CA GLY A 263 19.18 -39.70 8.69
C GLY A 263 20.10 -38.49 8.84
N ALA A 264 21.14 -38.40 8.02
CA ALA A 264 22.11 -37.30 8.06
C ALA A 264 21.53 -35.93 7.65
N SER A 265 20.37 -35.93 6.98
CA SER A 265 19.55 -34.74 6.73
C SER A 265 18.10 -35.18 6.49
N SER A 266 17.15 -34.47 7.07
CA SER A 266 15.71 -34.73 6.93
C SER A 266 15.15 -34.00 5.71
N GLU A 267 14.82 -34.72 4.63
CA GLU A 267 14.30 -34.14 3.38
C GLU A 267 12.91 -34.66 3.02
N LEU A 268 11.97 -33.74 2.74
CA LEU A 268 10.63 -34.02 2.23
C LEU A 268 10.50 -33.56 0.77
N VAL A 269 10.24 -34.51 -0.14
CA VAL A 269 10.02 -34.25 -1.57
C VAL A 269 8.63 -34.70 -2.00
N ILE A 270 7.80 -33.76 -2.44
CA ILE A 270 6.44 -33.97 -2.95
C ILE A 270 6.40 -33.54 -4.44
N PRO A 271 6.42 -34.50 -5.40
CA PRO A 271 6.48 -34.18 -6.83
C PRO A 271 5.26 -33.41 -7.36
N ALA A 272 4.08 -33.69 -6.82
CA ALA A 272 2.84 -32.98 -7.12
C ALA A 272 1.90 -33.06 -5.92
N LEU A 273 1.43 -31.90 -5.44
CA LEU A 273 0.46 -31.73 -4.36
C LEU A 273 -0.76 -30.99 -4.91
N GLN A 274 -1.95 -31.39 -4.47
CA GLN A 274 -3.21 -30.66 -4.66
C GLN A 274 -3.82 -30.42 -3.28
N ALA A 275 -4.30 -29.22 -3.04
CA ALA A 275 -5.05 -28.84 -1.86
C ALA A 275 -6.38 -28.18 -2.27
N ASP A 276 -7.48 -28.61 -1.68
CA ASP A 276 -8.72 -27.84 -1.59
C ASP A 276 -8.80 -27.28 -0.16
N PHE A 277 -9.09 -25.99 0.01
CA PHE A 277 -9.23 -25.37 1.34
C PHE A 277 -10.43 -24.43 1.43
N SER A 278 -10.97 -24.29 2.64
CA SER A 278 -11.98 -23.32 3.03
C SER A 278 -11.63 -22.73 4.39
N MET A 279 -11.58 -21.41 4.46
CA MET A 279 -11.37 -20.64 5.67
C MET A 279 -12.64 -19.87 5.99
N LYS A 280 -13.09 -19.92 7.25
CA LYS A 280 -14.25 -19.16 7.75
C LYS A 280 -13.87 -18.44 9.03
N GLY A 281 -14.34 -17.22 9.21
CA GLY A 281 -14.01 -16.42 10.37
C GLY A 281 -14.64 -15.04 10.31
N ARG A 282 -14.82 -14.43 11.49
CA ARG A 282 -15.35 -13.06 11.60
C ARG A 282 -14.41 -12.03 11.00
N ASP A 283 -13.11 -12.26 11.14
CA ASP A 283 -12.04 -11.36 10.70
C ASP A 283 -11.58 -11.65 9.26
N ILE A 284 -12.16 -12.68 8.63
CA ILE A 284 -12.10 -12.86 7.18
C ILE A 284 -13.07 -11.87 6.54
N PRO A 285 -12.62 -10.97 5.64
CA PRO A 285 -13.53 -10.03 5.01
C PRO A 285 -14.46 -10.80 4.06
N GLY A 286 -15.76 -10.55 4.16
CA GLY A 286 -16.80 -11.36 3.49
C GLY A 286 -17.11 -12.71 4.17
N GLY A 287 -16.51 -13.02 5.33
CA GLY A 287 -16.84 -14.15 6.20
C GLY A 287 -16.25 -15.51 5.80
N SER A 288 -15.88 -15.69 4.52
CA SER A 288 -15.26 -16.92 4.04
C SER A 288 -14.37 -16.72 2.81
N ILE A 289 -13.28 -17.48 2.74
CA ILE A 289 -12.43 -17.64 1.56
C ILE A 289 -12.32 -19.13 1.27
N SER A 290 -12.33 -19.52 0.00
CA SER A 290 -12.04 -20.90 -0.42
C SER A 290 -11.04 -20.89 -1.56
N GLY A 291 -10.40 -22.03 -1.83
CA GLY A 291 -9.50 -22.10 -2.96
C GLY A 291 -8.92 -23.47 -3.24
N LYS A 292 -8.23 -23.53 -4.36
CA LYS A 292 -7.47 -24.69 -4.82
C LYS A 292 -6.01 -24.31 -4.97
N LEU A 293 -5.11 -25.16 -4.50
CA LEU A 293 -3.67 -25.01 -4.65
C LEU A 293 -3.11 -26.26 -5.32
N ALA A 294 -2.39 -26.11 -6.41
CA ALA A 294 -1.57 -27.17 -7.00
C ALA A 294 -0.09 -26.77 -6.88
N LEU A 295 0.74 -27.63 -6.30
CA LEU A 295 2.20 -27.49 -6.28
C LEU A 295 2.83 -28.56 -7.17
N GLU A 296 3.89 -28.21 -7.88
CA GLU A 296 4.79 -29.12 -8.57
C GLU A 296 6.20 -29.01 -7.99
N GLY A 297 6.83 -30.15 -7.72
CA GLY A 297 8.22 -30.24 -7.27
C GLY A 297 8.50 -29.41 -6.01
N LEU A 298 7.77 -29.68 -4.93
CA LEU A 298 8.10 -29.19 -3.60
C LEU A 298 9.24 -30.05 -3.04
N ALA A 299 10.32 -29.41 -2.60
CA ALA A 299 11.42 -30.02 -1.85
C ALA A 299 11.73 -29.17 -0.62
N LEU A 300 11.80 -29.79 0.55
CA LEU A 300 11.98 -29.16 1.86
C LEU A 300 13.08 -29.89 2.64
N ASP A 301 14.10 -29.13 3.04
CA ASP A 301 15.07 -29.49 4.07
C ASP A 301 14.43 -29.13 5.42
N ILE A 302 13.99 -30.15 6.16
CA ILE A 302 13.21 -29.97 7.39
C ILE A 302 14.11 -29.40 8.48
N ASP A 303 15.35 -29.89 8.59
CA ASP A 303 16.31 -29.45 9.61
C ASP A 303 16.66 -27.95 9.46
N LYS A 304 16.66 -27.43 8.23
CA LYS A 304 16.92 -26.01 7.93
C LYS A 304 15.67 -25.18 7.69
N LEU A 305 14.47 -25.78 7.72
CA LEU A 305 13.19 -25.17 7.31
C LEU A 305 13.27 -24.41 5.97
N ALA A 306 14.08 -24.92 5.02
CA ALA A 306 14.39 -24.28 3.75
C ALA A 306 13.91 -25.16 2.58
N GLY A 307 13.60 -24.56 1.43
CA GLY A 307 13.10 -25.37 0.31
C GLY A 307 12.95 -24.66 -1.02
N ALA A 308 12.41 -25.41 -1.98
CA ALA A 308 12.09 -24.95 -3.32
C ALA A 308 10.72 -25.49 -3.77
N ILE A 309 10.04 -24.69 -4.58
CA ILE A 309 8.80 -25.05 -5.28
C ILE A 309 9.05 -24.78 -6.76
N LYS A 310 9.08 -25.83 -7.59
CA LYS A 310 9.33 -25.69 -9.03
C LYS A 310 8.22 -24.86 -9.70
N ALA A 311 6.96 -25.16 -9.39
CA ALA A 311 5.82 -24.36 -9.79
C ALA A 311 4.66 -24.48 -8.78
N PHE A 312 3.80 -23.48 -8.73
CA PHE A 312 2.50 -23.54 -8.09
C PHE A 312 1.44 -22.83 -8.92
N LYS A 313 0.18 -23.23 -8.72
CA LYS A 313 -1.02 -22.54 -9.17
C LYS A 313 -2.01 -22.50 -8.02
N ALA A 314 -2.41 -21.30 -7.60
CA ALA A 314 -3.47 -21.09 -6.63
C ALA A 314 -4.65 -20.42 -7.32
N ASP A 315 -5.86 -20.85 -6.98
CA ASP A 315 -7.12 -20.29 -7.46
C ASP A 315 -7.97 -20.03 -6.22
N ILE A 316 -8.15 -18.75 -5.89
CA ILE A 316 -8.72 -18.29 -4.62
C ILE A 316 -10.02 -17.55 -4.92
N ASP A 317 -11.12 -18.02 -4.32
CA ASP A 317 -12.46 -17.42 -4.38
C ASP A 317 -12.81 -16.85 -3.00
N GLY A 318 -13.03 -15.53 -2.96
CA GLY A 318 -13.33 -14.80 -1.73
C GLY A 318 -13.41 -13.30 -2.01
N LEU A 319 -13.90 -12.52 -1.04
CA LEU A 319 -14.01 -11.05 -1.19
C LEU A 319 -14.88 -10.58 -2.39
N GLY A 320 -15.75 -11.46 -2.90
CA GLY A 320 -16.53 -11.22 -4.12
C GLY A 320 -15.70 -11.26 -5.42
N ALA A 321 -14.55 -11.93 -5.39
CA ALA A 321 -13.57 -11.95 -6.47
C ALA A 321 -12.92 -13.34 -6.63
N ARG A 322 -12.36 -13.59 -7.81
CA ARG A 322 -11.48 -14.73 -8.06
C ARG A 322 -10.07 -14.25 -8.36
N LEU A 323 -9.10 -14.75 -7.61
CA LEU A 323 -7.68 -14.47 -7.79
C LEU A 323 -6.95 -15.75 -8.19
N ALA A 324 -6.49 -15.80 -9.44
CA ALA A 324 -5.57 -16.81 -9.90
C ALA A 324 -4.12 -16.32 -9.71
N LEU A 325 -3.30 -17.13 -9.05
CA LEU A 325 -1.86 -16.95 -8.90
C LEU A 325 -1.15 -18.14 -9.54
N GLU A 326 -0.07 -17.89 -10.27
CA GLU A 326 0.90 -18.93 -10.64
C GLU A 326 2.29 -18.43 -10.29
N GLY A 327 3.23 -19.32 -9.98
CA GLY A 327 4.59 -18.92 -9.64
C GLY A 327 5.48 -20.09 -9.26
N GLY A 328 6.63 -19.80 -8.67
CA GLY A 328 7.60 -20.77 -8.16
C GLY A 328 8.79 -20.04 -7.53
N GLY A 329 9.73 -20.78 -6.96
CA GLY A 329 10.92 -20.20 -6.36
C GLY A 329 11.46 -20.96 -5.15
N ARG A 330 12.02 -20.22 -4.20
CA ARG A 330 12.70 -20.76 -3.01
C ARG A 330 12.24 -20.09 -1.73
N LEU A 331 12.26 -20.87 -0.66
CA LEU A 331 12.08 -20.42 0.71
C LEU A 331 13.39 -20.62 1.46
N ARG A 332 13.89 -19.57 2.11
CA ARG A 332 15.00 -19.64 3.05
C ARG A 332 14.56 -18.90 4.32
N PRO A 333 14.68 -19.50 5.51
CA PRO A 333 14.32 -18.84 6.76
C PRO A 333 15.49 -18.00 7.33
N GLY A 334 15.18 -17.25 8.39
CA GLY A 334 16.16 -16.48 9.14
C GLY A 334 16.57 -15.16 8.48
N SER A 335 17.58 -14.49 9.05
CA SER A 335 18.04 -13.18 8.57
C SER A 335 18.81 -13.23 7.23
N ALA A 336 19.30 -14.42 6.82
CA ALA A 336 20.16 -14.62 5.66
C ALA A 336 19.41 -14.90 4.34
N GLY A 337 18.10 -15.13 4.38
CA GLY A 337 17.27 -15.32 3.19
C GLY A 337 15.81 -15.02 3.49
N GLY A 338 15.04 -14.70 2.46
CA GLY A 338 13.59 -14.64 2.56
C GLY A 338 12.94 -15.58 1.56
N ALA A 339 11.64 -15.41 1.33
CA ALA A 339 10.99 -15.94 0.15
C ALA A 339 11.59 -15.28 -1.11
N GLU A 340 12.12 -16.09 -2.03
CA GLU A 340 12.49 -15.72 -3.40
C GLU A 340 11.46 -16.36 -4.32
N LEU A 341 10.30 -15.74 -4.46
CA LEU A 341 9.17 -16.27 -5.23
C LEU A 341 8.85 -15.34 -6.40
N ALA A 342 8.57 -15.90 -7.57
CA ALA A 342 8.17 -15.11 -8.73
C ALA A 342 7.09 -15.84 -9.54
N GLY A 343 6.27 -15.08 -10.25
CA GLY A 343 5.09 -15.62 -10.89
C GLY A 343 4.24 -14.60 -11.64
N ARG A 344 2.97 -14.95 -11.84
CA ARG A 344 1.93 -14.09 -12.40
C ARG A 344 0.68 -14.12 -11.54
N PHE A 345 -0.12 -13.08 -11.67
CA PHE A 345 -1.46 -13.01 -11.09
C PHE A 345 -2.48 -12.63 -12.16
N LYS A 346 -3.72 -13.06 -11.96
CA LYS A 346 -4.90 -12.58 -12.67
C LYS A 346 -6.05 -12.43 -11.67
N LEU A 347 -6.54 -11.20 -11.53
CA LEU A 347 -7.67 -10.83 -10.71
C LEU A 347 -8.90 -10.67 -11.60
N GLU A 348 -9.93 -11.49 -11.36
CA GLU A 348 -11.24 -11.31 -11.99
C GLU A 348 -11.96 -10.07 -11.42
N PRO A 349 -12.92 -9.47 -12.16
CA PRO A 349 -13.47 -8.17 -11.79
C PRO A 349 -14.18 -8.18 -10.43
N LEU A 350 -13.70 -7.34 -9.51
CA LEU A 350 -14.28 -7.08 -8.20
C LEU A 350 -14.71 -5.62 -8.04
N SER A 351 -15.46 -5.30 -6.99
CA SER A 351 -15.84 -3.93 -6.61
C SER A 351 -14.97 -3.44 -5.44
N PRO A 352 -14.05 -2.47 -5.64
CA PRO A 352 -13.24 -1.93 -4.56
C PRO A 352 -14.06 -1.35 -3.40
N ARG A 353 -15.21 -0.72 -3.69
CA ARG A 353 -16.12 -0.23 -2.65
C ARG A 353 -16.68 -1.39 -1.80
N SER A 354 -17.09 -2.48 -2.44
CA SER A 354 -17.60 -3.67 -1.75
C SER A 354 -16.51 -4.40 -0.97
N LEU A 355 -15.28 -4.40 -1.49
CA LEU A 355 -14.09 -4.92 -0.79
C LEU A 355 -13.78 -4.09 0.47
N LEU A 356 -13.80 -2.76 0.39
CA LEU A 356 -13.61 -1.88 1.56
C LEU A 356 -14.70 -2.10 2.62
N ALA A 357 -15.97 -2.17 2.21
CA ALA A 357 -17.07 -2.49 3.12
C ALA A 357 -16.91 -3.88 3.76
N ALA A 358 -16.44 -4.88 3.01
CA ALA A 358 -16.16 -6.21 3.54
C ALA A 358 -14.98 -6.23 4.53
N LEU A 359 -14.00 -5.35 4.35
CA LEU A 359 -12.86 -5.11 5.26
C LEU A 359 -13.23 -4.30 6.52
N GLY A 360 -14.47 -3.82 6.62
CA GLY A 360 -14.91 -2.97 7.74
C GLY A 360 -14.52 -1.49 7.60
N GLU A 361 -13.90 -1.10 6.48
CA GLU A 361 -13.62 0.30 6.15
C GLU A 361 -14.90 1.01 5.68
N PRO A 362 -15.11 2.30 6.05
CA PRO A 362 -16.28 3.04 5.62
C PRO A 362 -16.28 3.22 4.10
N GLU A 363 -17.44 3.00 3.46
CA GLU A 363 -17.55 3.15 2.01
C GLU A 363 -17.10 4.56 1.56
N PRO A 364 -16.16 4.66 0.60
CA PRO A 364 -15.67 5.95 0.13
C PRO A 364 -16.81 6.74 -0.51
N LYS A 365 -17.11 7.90 0.07
CA LYS A 365 -18.08 8.85 -0.48
C LYS A 365 -17.44 9.60 -1.64
N THR A 366 -17.78 9.17 -2.85
CA THR A 366 -17.30 9.74 -4.12
C THR A 366 -18.38 10.57 -4.82
N ALA A 367 -17.98 11.58 -5.58
CA ALA A 367 -18.88 12.47 -6.29
C ALA A 367 -19.67 11.74 -7.40
N ASP A 368 -19.05 10.76 -8.07
CA ASP A 368 -19.77 9.76 -8.86
C ASP A 368 -20.10 8.53 -8.00
N PRO A 369 -21.38 8.17 -7.80
CA PRO A 369 -21.74 6.95 -7.08
C PRO A 369 -21.29 5.66 -7.80
N LYS A 370 -20.83 5.71 -9.05
CA LYS A 370 -20.26 4.57 -9.80
C LYS A 370 -18.74 4.44 -9.74
N ALA A 371 -18.02 5.38 -9.11
CA ALA A 371 -16.56 5.26 -8.92
C ALA A 371 -16.23 4.13 -7.92
N LEU A 372 -15.06 3.49 -8.09
CA LEU A 372 -14.58 2.37 -7.29
C LEU A 372 -15.52 1.15 -7.32
N THR A 373 -16.12 0.85 -8.48
CA THR A 373 -17.04 -0.28 -8.66
C THR A 373 -16.47 -1.42 -9.51
N ARG A 374 -15.37 -1.19 -10.23
CA ARG A 374 -14.69 -2.25 -11.00
C ARG A 374 -13.17 -2.17 -10.85
N LEU A 375 -12.57 -3.23 -10.34
CA LEU A 375 -11.14 -3.50 -10.39
C LEU A 375 -10.91 -4.89 -10.95
N ALA A 376 -10.11 -4.99 -12.01
CA ALA A 376 -9.62 -6.26 -12.54
C ALA A 376 -8.17 -6.07 -12.99
N GLY A 377 -7.39 -7.13 -13.14
CA GLY A 377 -6.07 -6.96 -13.71
C GLY A 377 -5.21 -8.20 -13.77
N SER A 378 -4.04 -8.05 -14.35
CA SER A 378 -3.01 -9.09 -14.38
C SER A 378 -1.62 -8.47 -14.40
N GLY A 379 -0.60 -9.29 -14.11
CA GLY A 379 0.79 -8.90 -14.18
C GLY A 379 1.71 -10.01 -13.72
N ALA A 380 3.01 -9.81 -13.92
CA ALA A 380 4.05 -10.61 -13.27
C ALA A 380 4.36 -10.00 -11.90
N TRP A 381 4.66 -10.85 -10.92
CA TRP A 381 5.09 -10.45 -9.59
C TRP A 381 6.39 -11.18 -9.22
N SER A 382 7.24 -10.54 -8.41
CA SER A 382 8.35 -11.20 -7.73
C SER A 382 8.54 -10.64 -6.34
N LEU A 383 8.49 -11.52 -5.34
CA LEU A 383 8.71 -11.29 -3.93
C LEU A 383 10.13 -11.74 -3.57
N GLY A 384 10.89 -10.82 -2.99
CA GLY A 384 12.15 -11.10 -2.29
C GLY A 384 11.97 -10.92 -0.78
N LYS A 385 13.07 -10.94 -0.03
CA LYS A 385 13.08 -10.75 1.43
C LYS A 385 12.36 -9.48 1.91
N ASP A 386 12.54 -8.38 1.20
CA ASP A 386 12.06 -7.04 1.58
C ASP A 386 11.68 -6.19 0.34
N VAL A 387 11.34 -6.88 -0.76
CA VAL A 387 11.09 -6.28 -2.07
C VAL A 387 9.90 -6.98 -2.72
N LEU A 388 8.97 -6.20 -3.26
CA LEU A 388 7.89 -6.69 -4.13
C LEU A 388 7.92 -5.91 -5.45
N ASP A 389 8.31 -6.58 -6.53
CA ASP A 389 8.22 -6.04 -7.89
C ASP A 389 6.96 -6.56 -8.58
N LEU A 390 6.21 -5.65 -9.23
CA LEU A 390 5.09 -5.92 -10.12
C LEU A 390 5.43 -5.38 -11.51
N LYS A 391 5.44 -6.25 -12.53
CA LYS A 391 5.91 -5.94 -13.89
C LYS A 391 4.91 -6.38 -14.95
N GLY A 392 4.78 -5.60 -16.02
CA GLY A 392 3.79 -5.87 -17.06
C GLY A 392 2.36 -5.82 -16.51
N LEU A 393 2.11 -4.87 -15.59
CA LEU A 393 0.78 -4.61 -15.06
C LEU A 393 -0.16 -4.22 -16.20
N ASP A 394 -1.36 -4.79 -16.17
CA ASP A 394 -2.51 -4.42 -16.98
C ASP A 394 -3.73 -4.46 -16.07
N ILE A 395 -4.16 -3.30 -15.58
CA ILE A 395 -5.17 -3.12 -14.53
C ILE A 395 -6.30 -2.25 -15.08
N GLN A 396 -7.54 -2.74 -14.99
CA GLN A 396 -8.74 -1.94 -15.24
C GLN A 396 -9.27 -1.43 -13.89
N LEU A 397 -9.38 -0.10 -13.73
CA LEU A 397 -10.06 0.58 -12.63
C LEU A 397 -11.18 1.45 -13.19
N ASP A 398 -12.43 1.04 -12.96
CA ASP A 398 -13.63 1.59 -13.58
C ASP A 398 -13.47 1.69 -15.12
N ASP A 399 -13.43 2.91 -15.66
CA ASP A 399 -13.22 3.18 -17.10
C ASP A 399 -11.74 3.40 -17.48
N SER A 400 -10.82 3.36 -16.50
CA SER A 400 -9.39 3.65 -16.63
C SER A 400 -8.58 2.37 -16.79
N ARG A 401 -7.65 2.31 -17.74
CA ARG A 401 -6.69 1.22 -17.91
C ARG A 401 -5.28 1.68 -17.54
N LEU A 402 -4.76 1.15 -16.43
CA LEU A 402 -3.37 1.28 -15.99
C LEU A 402 -2.50 0.20 -16.62
N THR A 403 -1.34 0.61 -17.14
CA THR A 403 -0.28 -0.29 -17.60
C THR A 403 1.07 0.11 -17.06
N GLY A 404 1.98 -0.85 -16.84
CA GLY A 404 3.39 -0.54 -16.50
C GLY A 404 4.01 -1.41 -15.41
N SER A 405 4.66 -0.77 -14.44
CA SER A 405 5.34 -1.44 -13.33
C SER A 405 5.32 -0.64 -12.02
N LEU A 406 5.39 -1.37 -10.91
CA LEU A 406 5.46 -0.85 -9.54
C LEU A 406 6.43 -1.73 -8.76
N GLY A 407 7.29 -1.14 -7.93
CA GLY A 407 8.19 -1.86 -7.03
C GLY A 407 8.14 -1.27 -5.63
N LEU A 408 8.01 -2.12 -4.62
CA LEU A 408 8.11 -1.75 -3.20
C LEU A 408 9.43 -2.29 -2.65
N ASN A 409 10.10 -1.50 -1.81
CA ASN A 409 11.33 -1.90 -1.12
C ASN A 409 11.31 -1.36 0.32
N GLY A 410 11.51 -2.23 1.32
CA GLY A 410 11.43 -1.91 2.74
C GLY A 410 10.01 -1.92 3.29
N PHE A 411 9.42 -3.09 3.58
CA PHE A 411 7.99 -3.20 3.92
C PHE A 411 7.55 -2.38 5.15
N ASP A 412 8.45 -2.10 6.11
CA ASP A 412 8.16 -1.23 7.26
C ASP A 412 8.00 0.26 6.87
N LYS A 413 8.73 0.71 5.84
CA LYS A 413 8.76 2.12 5.36
C LYS A 413 8.94 2.15 3.84
N PRO A 414 7.93 1.69 3.07
CA PRO A 414 8.11 1.28 1.69
C PRO A 414 8.46 2.43 0.77
N MET A 415 9.63 2.33 0.14
CA MET A 415 10.01 3.15 -1.00
C MET A 415 9.31 2.61 -2.25
N THR A 416 8.25 3.29 -2.69
CA THR A 416 7.49 2.89 -3.89
C THR A 416 8.12 3.49 -5.14
N ARG A 417 8.62 2.64 -6.04
CA ARG A 417 9.03 3.03 -7.39
C ARG A 417 7.96 2.66 -8.39
N PHE A 418 7.74 3.48 -9.41
CA PHE A 418 6.73 3.17 -10.43
C PHE A 418 7.01 3.80 -11.79
N ASP A 419 6.53 3.14 -12.84
CA ASP A 419 6.47 3.66 -14.20
C ASP A 419 5.11 3.24 -14.76
N LEU A 420 4.16 4.17 -14.78
CA LEU A 420 2.74 3.90 -15.02
C LEU A 420 2.19 4.74 -16.16
N ARG A 421 1.44 4.10 -17.05
CA ARG A 421 0.69 4.75 -18.13
C ARG A 421 -0.79 4.44 -18.01
N ILE A 422 -1.59 5.48 -17.91
CA ILE A 422 -3.05 5.47 -17.85
C ILE A 422 -3.59 5.96 -19.19
N ASP A 423 -4.62 5.33 -19.75
CA ASP A 423 -5.25 5.79 -20.99
C ASP A 423 -6.18 7.00 -20.76
N GLN A 424 -7.04 6.92 -19.75
CA GLN A 424 -7.90 8.00 -19.28
C GLN A 424 -8.08 7.94 -17.77
N LEU A 425 -8.17 9.09 -17.10
CA LEU A 425 -8.47 9.22 -15.69
C LEU A 425 -9.36 10.44 -15.47
N ASP A 426 -10.50 10.25 -14.82
CA ASP A 426 -11.36 11.34 -14.38
C ASP A 426 -11.30 11.40 -12.85
N LEU A 427 -10.48 12.32 -12.32
CA LEU A 427 -10.27 12.48 -10.89
C LEU A 427 -11.50 13.07 -10.18
N ASP A 428 -12.32 13.86 -10.88
CA ASP A 428 -13.47 14.54 -10.27
C ASP A 428 -14.51 13.52 -9.78
N ARG A 429 -14.59 12.35 -10.42
CA ARG A 429 -15.44 11.23 -10.00
C ARG A 429 -15.08 10.66 -8.63
N TYR A 430 -13.80 10.68 -8.27
CA TYR A 430 -13.27 10.12 -7.01
C TYR A 430 -13.20 11.13 -5.86
N LEU A 431 -13.34 12.44 -6.14
CA LEU A 431 -13.42 13.47 -5.10
C LEU A 431 -14.66 13.27 -4.22
N ALA A 432 -14.66 13.86 -3.02
CA ALA A 432 -15.85 13.89 -2.17
C ALA A 432 -17.02 14.61 -2.89
N PRO A 433 -18.29 14.20 -2.67
CA PRO A 433 -19.45 14.91 -3.20
C PRO A 433 -19.41 16.39 -2.80
N ALA A 434 -19.57 17.28 -3.78
CA ALA A 434 -19.67 18.71 -3.51
C ALA A 434 -20.87 18.96 -2.57
N THR A 435 -20.61 19.41 -1.35
CA THR A 435 -21.69 19.82 -0.44
C THR A 435 -22.45 20.97 -1.08
N ALA A 436 -23.75 20.80 -1.28
CA ALA A 436 -24.65 21.86 -1.75
C ALA A 436 -24.71 22.97 -0.68
N GLY A 437 -23.80 23.94 -0.81
CA GLY A 437 -23.48 24.93 0.23
C GLY A 437 -23.27 26.33 -0.34
N GLY A 438 -23.96 26.67 -1.43
CA GLY A 438 -24.03 28.04 -1.94
C GLY A 438 -24.87 28.92 -1.03
N ALA A 439 -24.20 29.74 -0.22
CA ALA A 439 -24.69 30.98 0.39
C ALA A 439 -26.11 30.98 1.04
N THR A 440 -26.16 30.65 2.33
CA THR A 440 -26.96 31.44 3.29
C THR A 440 -26.16 31.70 4.55
N ALA A 441 -25.84 32.98 4.80
CA ALA A 441 -25.27 33.42 6.07
C ALA A 441 -26.37 33.47 7.14
N GLY A 442 -26.60 32.34 7.81
CA GLY A 442 -27.40 32.25 9.04
C GLY A 442 -26.49 31.90 10.21
N GLN A 443 -26.48 32.74 11.25
CA GLN A 443 -25.75 32.45 12.48
C GLN A 443 -26.50 31.38 13.29
N ASP A 444 -25.88 30.21 13.45
CA ASP A 444 -26.15 29.33 14.58
C ASP A 444 -24.89 28.52 14.92
N GLN A 445 -24.12 29.02 15.91
CA GLN A 445 -22.96 28.31 16.45
C GLN A 445 -23.39 27.31 17.53
N ASN A 446 -24.01 26.18 17.13
CA ASN A 446 -23.87 24.91 17.84
C ASN A 446 -24.54 23.74 17.09
N LYS A 447 -23.75 22.92 16.40
CA LYS A 447 -23.79 21.43 16.48
C LYS A 447 -22.81 20.73 15.52
N ASN A 448 -22.24 19.67 16.06
CA ASN A 448 -21.62 18.48 15.45
C ASN A 448 -20.36 18.55 14.56
N LYS A 449 -19.52 17.53 14.80
CA LYS A 449 -18.21 17.25 14.21
C LYS A 449 -18.25 16.78 12.75
N ASP A 450 -19.42 16.59 12.16
CA ASP A 450 -19.58 16.00 10.82
C ASP A 450 -19.20 16.95 9.67
N LYS A 451 -18.83 18.21 10.00
CA LYS A 451 -18.32 19.19 9.04
C LYS A 451 -16.88 18.93 8.57
N ALA A 452 -16.17 17.97 9.19
CA ALA A 452 -14.78 17.65 8.86
C ALA A 452 -14.61 17.02 7.46
N ALA A 453 -15.56 16.20 7.00
CA ALA A 453 -15.45 15.50 5.72
C ALA A 453 -15.61 16.42 4.48
N ALA A 454 -16.25 17.59 4.63
CA ALA A 454 -16.47 18.55 3.56
C ALA A 454 -15.30 19.55 3.37
N ALA A 455 -14.41 19.65 4.35
CA ALA A 455 -13.24 20.54 4.31
C ALA A 455 -11.97 19.85 3.78
N ALA A 456 -11.99 18.52 3.62
CA ALA A 456 -10.83 17.72 3.22
C ALA A 456 -10.32 17.96 1.78
N GLY A 457 -11.00 18.79 0.99
CA GLY A 457 -10.59 19.15 -0.38
C GLY A 457 -9.63 20.35 -0.48
N ASP A 458 -9.54 21.19 0.55
CA ASP A 458 -8.77 22.46 0.52
C ASP A 458 -7.44 22.41 1.29
N ASP A 459 -7.19 21.31 2.01
CA ASP A 459 -6.07 21.16 2.94
C ASP A 459 -4.98 20.24 2.35
N ILE A 460 -3.71 20.65 2.43
CA ILE A 460 -2.58 19.78 2.08
C ILE A 460 -2.50 18.66 3.13
N PRO A 461 -2.50 17.37 2.75
CA PRO A 461 -2.45 16.25 3.68
C PRO A 461 -1.02 16.05 4.21
N VAL A 462 -0.58 16.95 5.08
CA VAL A 462 0.80 17.05 5.60
C VAL A 462 1.32 15.73 6.17
N GLU A 463 0.55 15.05 7.03
CA GLU A 463 0.99 13.78 7.63
C GLU A 463 1.10 12.65 6.60
N THR A 464 0.19 12.61 5.61
CA THR A 464 0.28 11.67 4.48
C THR A 464 1.54 11.90 3.66
N LEU A 465 1.88 13.17 3.36
CA LEU A 465 3.12 13.50 2.66
C LEU A 465 4.38 13.13 3.46
N ARG A 466 4.34 13.23 4.80
CA ARG A 466 5.46 12.84 5.68
C ARG A 466 5.72 11.34 5.71
N GLY A 467 4.68 10.51 5.64
CA GLY A 467 4.80 9.06 5.53
C GLY A 467 5.10 8.55 4.12
N MET A 468 4.93 9.39 3.10
CA MET A 468 4.99 9.01 1.68
C MET A 468 6.42 8.96 1.15
N ARG A 469 6.79 7.83 0.52
CA ARG A 469 8.08 7.63 -0.17
C ARG A 469 7.86 7.11 -1.60
N LEU A 470 8.03 7.99 -2.60
CA LEU A 470 7.76 7.73 -4.01
C LEU A 470 8.93 8.17 -4.90
N ASP A 471 9.26 7.41 -5.95
CA ASP A 471 10.12 7.86 -7.06
C ASP A 471 9.67 7.17 -8.36
N GLY A 472 9.06 7.93 -9.27
CA GLY A 472 8.44 7.33 -10.44
C GLY A 472 8.01 8.29 -11.53
N ARG A 473 7.48 7.72 -12.61
CA ARG A 473 6.91 8.44 -13.75
C ARG A 473 5.46 8.01 -13.95
N ILE A 474 4.61 8.99 -14.22
CA ILE A 474 3.20 8.77 -14.58
C ILE A 474 2.90 9.48 -15.91
N GLY A 475 2.27 8.76 -16.83
CA GLY A 475 1.69 9.30 -18.06
C GLY A 475 0.19 9.05 -18.10
N ILE A 476 -0.62 10.04 -18.48
CA ILE A 476 -2.08 9.94 -18.58
C ILE A 476 -2.52 10.49 -19.94
N GLY A 477 -3.16 9.65 -20.76
CA GLY A 477 -3.61 10.03 -22.11
C GLY A 477 -4.69 11.11 -22.09
N LYS A 478 -5.69 10.96 -21.21
CA LYS A 478 -6.73 11.97 -20.93
C LYS A 478 -6.90 12.12 -19.43
N LEU A 479 -6.84 13.35 -18.93
CA LEU A 479 -7.10 13.67 -17.53
C LEU A 479 -8.26 14.66 -17.41
N VAL A 480 -9.23 14.36 -16.55
CA VAL A 480 -10.22 15.33 -16.09
C VAL A 480 -9.95 15.61 -14.61
N PHE A 481 -9.77 16.89 -14.26
CA PHE A 481 -9.55 17.33 -12.88
C PHE A 481 -10.00 18.78 -12.70
N ALA A 482 -10.77 19.06 -11.65
CA ALA A 482 -11.41 20.35 -11.39
C ALA A 482 -12.12 20.92 -12.64
N LYS A 483 -12.89 20.07 -13.33
CA LYS A 483 -13.57 20.32 -14.62
C LYS A 483 -12.67 20.76 -15.77
N THR A 484 -11.36 20.61 -15.60
CA THR A 484 -10.34 20.97 -16.59
C THR A 484 -10.00 19.71 -17.39
N HIS A 485 -10.04 19.81 -18.73
CA HIS A 485 -9.67 18.72 -19.62
C HIS A 485 -8.22 18.86 -20.08
N LEU A 486 -7.40 17.85 -19.79
CA LEU A 486 -6.00 17.77 -20.21
C LEU A 486 -5.77 16.48 -21.01
N THR A 487 -4.81 16.51 -21.94
CA THR A 487 -4.33 15.32 -22.66
C THR A 487 -2.82 15.23 -22.63
N ASP A 488 -2.27 14.04 -22.90
CA ASP A 488 -0.84 13.77 -22.95
C ASP A 488 -0.08 14.26 -21.69
N VAL A 489 -0.71 14.05 -20.53
CA VAL A 489 -0.14 14.45 -19.23
C VAL A 489 1.05 13.56 -18.93
N SER A 490 2.16 14.15 -18.51
CA SER A 490 3.34 13.43 -18.02
C SER A 490 3.92 14.13 -16.80
N ALA A 491 4.27 13.35 -15.78
CA ALA A 491 4.92 13.84 -14.57
C ALA A 491 6.00 12.87 -14.07
N THR A 492 7.14 13.41 -13.65
CA THR A 492 8.07 12.69 -12.77
C THR A 492 7.77 13.07 -11.33
N VAL A 493 7.42 12.08 -10.51
CA VAL A 493 6.98 12.25 -9.13
C VAL A 493 8.09 11.78 -8.20
N ARG A 494 8.49 12.63 -7.25
CA ARG A 494 9.34 12.23 -6.11
C ARG A 494 8.74 12.70 -4.81
N ALA A 495 8.61 11.81 -3.85
CA ALA A 495 8.19 12.12 -2.49
C ALA A 495 9.13 11.44 -1.49
N ASP A 496 9.63 12.17 -0.50
CA ASP A 496 10.29 11.58 0.67
C ASP A 496 10.23 12.53 1.87
N GLY A 497 9.90 12.00 3.06
CA GLY A 497 9.94 12.76 4.32
C GLY A 497 9.17 14.08 4.34
N GLY A 498 8.01 14.15 3.66
CA GLY A 498 7.20 15.37 3.58
C GLY A 498 7.53 16.29 2.39
N ARG A 499 8.52 15.95 1.58
CA ARG A 499 8.90 16.72 0.38
C ARG A 499 8.39 16.04 -0.88
N LEU A 500 7.40 16.64 -1.54
CA LEU A 500 6.88 16.23 -2.85
C LEU A 500 7.45 17.13 -3.94
N ARG A 501 7.88 16.57 -5.08
CA ARG A 501 8.27 17.29 -6.30
C ARG A 501 7.66 16.60 -7.52
N LEU A 502 7.01 17.40 -8.37
CA LEU A 502 6.51 17.05 -9.69
C LEU A 502 7.36 17.82 -10.70
N ASP A 503 8.35 17.17 -11.32
CA ASP A 503 9.31 17.85 -12.22
C ASP A 503 10.07 16.88 -13.16
N PRO A 504 9.88 16.99 -14.49
CA PRO A 504 8.95 17.89 -15.16
C PRO A 504 7.50 17.42 -14.98
N LEU A 505 6.57 18.38 -14.99
CA LEU A 505 5.14 18.19 -15.22
C LEU A 505 4.78 18.83 -16.56
N ALA A 506 4.09 18.13 -17.45
CA ALA A 506 3.66 18.66 -18.75
C ALA A 506 2.31 18.09 -19.18
N ALA A 507 1.55 18.85 -19.97
CA ALA A 507 0.27 18.44 -20.56
C ALA A 507 -0.09 19.30 -21.78
N GLN A 508 -1.00 18.81 -22.62
CA GLN A 508 -1.77 19.62 -23.56
C GLN A 508 -3.11 19.97 -22.92
N LEU A 509 -3.60 21.19 -23.13
CA LEU A 509 -4.91 21.64 -22.66
C LEU A 509 -5.42 22.81 -23.51
N TYR A 510 -6.70 22.79 -23.87
CA TYR A 510 -7.37 23.86 -24.64
C TYR A 510 -6.60 24.34 -25.89
N GLY A 511 -6.02 23.41 -26.66
CA GLY A 511 -5.26 23.71 -27.88
C GLY A 511 -3.87 24.31 -27.67
N GLY A 512 -3.49 24.59 -26.42
CA GLY A 512 -2.15 25.03 -26.03
C GLY A 512 -1.40 23.95 -25.25
N SER A 513 -0.14 24.25 -24.91
CA SER A 513 0.73 23.38 -24.13
C SER A 513 1.13 24.00 -22.79
N TYR A 514 1.33 23.13 -21.80
CA TYR A 514 1.76 23.46 -20.46
C TYR A 514 2.98 22.62 -20.08
N ARG A 515 3.95 23.26 -19.44
CA ARG A 515 5.11 22.63 -18.80
C ARG A 515 5.44 23.39 -17.53
N GLY A 516 5.74 22.70 -16.45
CA GLY A 516 6.17 23.32 -15.21
C GLY A 516 6.79 22.35 -14.22
N SER A 517 7.01 22.85 -13.02
CA SER A 517 7.35 22.08 -11.84
C SER A 517 6.54 22.56 -10.63
N VAL A 518 6.25 21.63 -9.73
CA VAL A 518 5.60 21.90 -8.45
C VAL A 518 6.44 21.23 -7.37
N ALA A 519 6.76 21.95 -6.29
CA ALA A 519 7.37 21.38 -5.10
C ALA A 519 6.57 21.77 -3.86
N ILE A 520 6.42 20.84 -2.93
CA ILE A 520 5.77 21.04 -1.64
C ILE A 520 6.72 20.49 -0.57
N ASP A 521 7.19 21.33 0.34
CA ASP A 521 7.90 20.89 1.55
C ASP A 521 6.99 21.04 2.77
N ALA A 522 6.47 19.90 3.23
CA ALA A 522 5.61 19.76 4.40
C ALA A 522 6.37 19.25 5.65
N SER A 523 7.71 19.34 5.68
CA SER A 523 8.50 18.97 6.87
C SER A 523 8.33 19.96 8.04
N GLY A 524 7.99 21.22 7.75
CA GLY A 524 7.68 22.25 8.75
C GLY A 524 6.22 22.21 9.25
N PRO A 525 5.85 23.13 10.16
CA PRO A 525 4.48 23.27 10.68
C PRO A 525 3.50 23.91 9.68
N LYS A 526 4.02 24.68 8.72
CA LYS A 526 3.31 25.12 7.51
C LYS A 526 4.06 24.58 6.30
N ALA A 527 3.34 24.01 5.34
CA ALA A 527 3.95 23.61 4.08
C ALA A 527 4.46 24.83 3.30
N GLN A 528 5.58 24.65 2.59
CA GLN A 528 6.10 25.60 1.61
C GLN A 528 5.81 25.06 0.21
N VAL A 529 5.13 25.84 -0.63
CA VAL A 529 4.79 25.46 -2.01
C VAL A 529 5.60 26.33 -2.96
N THR A 530 6.27 25.72 -3.94
CA THR A 530 7.01 26.40 -4.99
C THR A 530 6.49 25.96 -6.36
N LEU A 531 6.33 26.94 -7.25
CA LEU A 531 5.73 26.81 -8.57
C LEU A 531 6.65 27.46 -9.62
N ASP A 532 6.96 26.74 -10.68
CA ASP A 532 7.49 27.33 -11.92
C ASP A 532 6.69 26.79 -13.09
N GLN A 533 5.86 27.63 -13.70
CA GLN A 533 4.84 27.23 -14.69
C GLN A 533 5.07 28.00 -15.99
N GLN A 534 5.03 27.31 -17.11
CA GLN A 534 5.06 27.87 -18.46
C GLN A 534 3.84 27.40 -19.25
N ILE A 535 3.16 28.35 -19.88
CA ILE A 535 1.96 28.14 -20.69
C ILE A 535 2.23 28.71 -22.09
N SER A 536 1.84 28.00 -23.14
CA SER A 536 2.00 28.46 -24.53
C SER A 536 0.70 28.25 -25.32
N ALA A 537 0.17 29.34 -25.89
CA ALA A 537 -1.02 29.37 -26.75
C ALA A 537 -2.30 28.72 -26.18
N LEU A 538 -2.52 28.81 -24.87
CA LEU A 538 -3.73 28.34 -24.19
C LEU A 538 -4.95 29.16 -24.62
N GLN A 539 -6.01 28.52 -25.11
CA GLN A 539 -7.25 29.23 -25.46
C GLN A 539 -8.03 29.63 -24.20
N LEU A 540 -7.82 30.87 -23.75
CA LEU A 540 -8.32 31.39 -22.46
C LEU A 540 -9.85 31.38 -22.38
N GLY A 541 -10.53 31.63 -23.50
CA GLY A 541 -12.00 31.63 -23.56
C GLY A 541 -12.62 30.26 -23.27
N SER A 542 -11.92 29.16 -23.55
CA SER A 542 -12.42 27.80 -23.31
C SER A 542 -12.34 27.43 -21.82
N ILE A 543 -11.20 27.66 -21.19
CA ILE A 543 -11.03 27.40 -19.74
C ILE A 543 -11.92 28.31 -18.88
N LEU A 544 -12.12 29.58 -19.26
CA LEU A 544 -13.03 30.48 -18.57
C LEU A 544 -14.49 30.04 -18.69
N ARG A 545 -14.89 29.44 -19.81
CA ARG A 545 -16.24 28.90 -20.02
C ARG A 545 -16.47 27.64 -19.18
N ASP A 546 -15.57 26.67 -19.25
CA ASP A 546 -15.73 25.38 -18.56
C ASP A 546 -15.68 25.52 -17.03
N ARG A 547 -14.71 26.29 -16.53
CA ARG A 547 -14.44 26.38 -15.09
C ARG A 547 -15.17 27.53 -14.39
N TYR A 548 -15.31 28.68 -15.05
CA TYR A 548 -15.87 29.90 -14.45
C TYR A 548 -17.18 30.36 -15.10
N GLN A 549 -17.71 29.62 -16.07
CA GLN A 549 -18.98 29.91 -16.75
C GLN A 549 -19.03 31.33 -17.34
N THR A 550 -17.88 31.81 -17.84
CA THR A 550 -17.77 33.14 -18.46
C THR A 550 -16.99 33.09 -19.78
N ASP A 551 -17.46 33.86 -20.74
CA ASP A 551 -16.87 34.06 -22.08
C ASP A 551 -16.34 35.50 -22.26
N LYS A 552 -16.21 36.24 -21.16
CA LYS A 552 -15.85 37.66 -21.14
C LYS A 552 -14.48 38.00 -21.72
N LEU A 553 -13.55 37.06 -21.69
CA LEU A 553 -12.22 37.24 -22.23
C LEU A 553 -11.85 35.99 -23.03
N ALA A 554 -11.43 36.19 -24.27
CA ALA A 554 -10.86 35.15 -25.12
C ALA A 554 -9.54 35.64 -25.73
N GLY A 555 -8.78 34.72 -26.32
CA GLY A 555 -7.46 34.94 -26.89
C GLY A 555 -6.49 33.80 -26.52
N ALA A 556 -5.34 33.76 -27.19
CA ALA A 556 -4.28 32.80 -26.95
C ALA A 556 -3.34 33.31 -25.84
N LEU A 557 -3.45 32.72 -24.64
CA LEU A 557 -2.62 33.05 -23.48
C LEU A 557 -1.30 32.27 -23.51
N SER A 558 -0.19 32.98 -23.37
CA SER A 558 1.13 32.42 -23.10
C SER A 558 1.75 33.11 -21.89
N GLY A 559 2.77 32.51 -21.28
CA GLY A 559 3.47 33.17 -20.17
C GLY A 559 4.27 32.24 -19.27
N ARG A 560 4.90 32.85 -18.25
CA ARG A 560 5.59 32.17 -17.17
C ARG A 560 5.16 32.72 -15.81
N ILE A 561 5.01 31.83 -14.83
CA ILE A 561 4.69 32.13 -13.44
C ILE A 561 5.74 31.42 -12.58
N SER A 562 6.54 32.18 -11.83
CA SER A 562 7.46 31.65 -10.83
C SER A 562 7.08 32.20 -9.47
N ALA A 563 6.60 31.36 -8.56
CA ALA A 563 6.03 31.78 -7.30
C ALA A 563 6.28 30.79 -6.16
N SER A 564 6.24 31.28 -4.93
CA SER A 564 6.31 30.50 -3.68
C SER A 564 5.29 31.01 -2.68
N GLY A 565 4.73 30.14 -1.85
CA GLY A 565 3.79 30.51 -0.77
C GLY A 565 3.80 29.52 0.38
N SER A 566 3.20 29.90 1.52
CA SER A 566 3.26 29.12 2.76
C SER A 566 1.89 28.95 3.44
N GLY A 567 1.47 27.70 3.59
CA GLY A 567 0.20 27.38 4.24
C GLY A 567 -0.13 25.90 4.16
N ASN A 568 -1.07 25.47 5.00
CA ASN A 568 -1.62 24.11 4.95
C ASN A 568 -2.96 24.07 4.22
N ARG A 569 -3.51 25.23 3.84
CA ARG A 569 -4.77 25.40 3.09
C ARG A 569 -4.52 26.18 1.80
N SER A 570 -5.33 25.95 0.77
CA SER A 570 -5.29 26.70 -0.49
C SER A 570 -5.34 28.23 -0.29
N ASP A 571 -6.23 28.71 0.59
CA ASP A 571 -6.36 30.15 0.89
C ASP A 571 -5.13 30.75 1.57
N ASP A 572 -4.50 30.01 2.50
CA ASP A 572 -3.28 30.44 3.19
C ASP A 572 -2.13 30.62 2.19
N ILE A 573 -2.00 29.67 1.26
CA ILE A 573 -0.96 29.65 0.22
C ILE A 573 -1.20 30.81 -0.76
N LEU A 574 -2.45 31.07 -1.17
CA LEU A 574 -2.81 32.20 -2.02
C LEU A 574 -2.54 33.55 -1.34
N ALA A 575 -2.79 33.67 -0.04
CA ALA A 575 -2.58 34.90 0.73
C ALA A 575 -1.10 35.19 1.05
N THR A 576 -0.22 34.21 0.89
CA THR A 576 1.23 34.31 1.12
C THR A 576 2.03 34.09 -0.17
N LEU A 577 1.36 34.15 -1.32
CA LEU A 577 1.99 33.86 -2.60
C LEU A 577 2.84 35.05 -3.05
N ASP A 578 4.14 34.83 -3.20
CA ASP A 578 5.16 35.78 -3.62
C ASP A 578 5.83 35.30 -4.91
N GLY A 579 6.28 36.19 -5.80
CA GLY A 579 6.96 35.77 -7.03
C GLY A 579 6.97 36.75 -8.19
N LYS A 580 7.12 36.21 -9.41
CA LYS A 580 7.13 36.93 -10.69
C LYS A 580 6.16 36.30 -11.67
N VAL A 581 5.41 37.15 -12.36
CA VAL A 581 4.41 36.76 -13.37
C VAL A 581 4.71 37.53 -14.65
N ALA A 582 4.77 36.83 -15.79
CA ALA A 582 4.84 37.42 -17.11
C ALA A 582 3.83 36.70 -18.02
N LEU A 583 2.77 37.39 -18.42
CA LEU A 583 1.72 36.85 -19.29
C LEU A 583 1.60 37.68 -20.57
N SER A 584 1.27 37.00 -21.67
CA SER A 584 0.88 37.63 -22.94
C SER A 584 -0.41 36.99 -23.48
N LEU A 585 -1.33 37.82 -23.97
CA LEU A 585 -2.56 37.39 -24.65
C LEU A 585 -2.52 37.92 -26.09
N ALA A 586 -2.60 37.03 -27.08
CA ALA A 586 -2.70 37.39 -28.50
C ALA A 586 -4.11 37.12 -29.04
N ASP A 587 -4.50 37.83 -30.09
CA ASP A 587 -5.77 37.65 -30.83
C ASP A 587 -7.00 37.60 -29.91
N GLY A 588 -7.02 38.52 -28.95
CA GLY A 588 -7.99 38.55 -27.87
C GLY A 588 -9.25 39.36 -28.16
N VAL A 589 -10.27 39.13 -27.34
CA VAL A 589 -11.47 39.97 -27.28
C VAL A 589 -12.01 40.01 -25.87
N TYR A 590 -12.36 41.21 -25.41
CA TYR A 590 -13.11 41.43 -24.17
C TYR A 590 -14.59 41.71 -24.49
N GLN A 591 -15.50 40.87 -24.01
CA GLN A 591 -16.94 40.98 -24.21
C GLN A 591 -17.60 41.80 -23.08
N GLY A 592 -18.62 42.58 -23.43
CA GLY A 592 -19.40 43.41 -22.51
C GLY A 592 -18.90 44.83 -22.33
N THR A 593 -17.89 45.29 -23.06
CA THR A 593 -17.44 46.69 -23.10
C THR A 593 -16.83 47.01 -24.46
N ASP A 594 -17.30 48.08 -25.10
CA ASP A 594 -16.67 48.71 -26.25
C ASP A 594 -15.94 49.97 -25.76
N LEU A 595 -14.61 49.91 -25.75
CA LEU A 595 -13.77 51.00 -25.24
C LEU A 595 -13.86 52.26 -26.11
N TRP A 596 -14.10 52.12 -27.41
CA TRP A 596 -14.30 53.27 -28.31
C TRP A 596 -15.64 53.96 -28.04
N HIS A 597 -16.70 53.22 -27.74
CA HIS A 597 -17.97 53.78 -27.29
C HIS A 597 -17.82 54.53 -25.95
N GLU A 598 -17.08 53.99 -24.98
CA GLU A 598 -16.82 54.67 -23.70
C GLU A 598 -16.00 55.96 -23.86
N ILE A 599 -14.93 55.93 -24.66
CA ILE A 599 -14.11 57.11 -24.96
C ILE A 599 -14.94 58.20 -25.67
N ARG A 600 -15.73 57.82 -26.69
CA ARG A 600 -16.62 58.77 -27.40
C ARG A 600 -17.71 59.33 -26.48
N SER A 601 -18.29 58.50 -25.63
CA SER A 601 -19.30 58.93 -24.65
C SER A 601 -18.74 59.88 -23.60
N ALA A 602 -17.52 59.68 -23.12
CA ALA A 602 -16.84 60.60 -22.21
C ALA A 602 -16.54 61.95 -22.88
N ARG A 603 -16.06 61.93 -24.14
CA ARG A 603 -15.85 63.15 -24.96
C ARG A 603 -17.15 63.92 -25.19
N ALA A 604 -18.25 63.23 -25.52
CA ALA A 604 -19.55 63.87 -25.75
C ALA A 604 -20.03 64.60 -24.49
N ARG A 605 -19.98 63.93 -23.32
CA ARG A 605 -20.29 64.52 -22.00
C ARG A 605 -19.43 65.76 -21.70
N LEU A 606 -18.14 65.72 -22.04
CA LEU A 606 -17.22 66.86 -21.86
C LEU A 606 -17.52 68.08 -22.73
N ARG A 607 -18.21 67.87 -23.86
CA ARG A 607 -18.54 68.92 -24.83
C ARG A 607 -20.00 69.37 -24.77
N GLY A 608 -20.84 68.70 -23.99
CA GLY A 608 -22.30 68.88 -24.04
C GLY A 608 -22.95 68.31 -25.32
N GLU A 609 -22.25 67.42 -26.02
CA GLU A 609 -22.77 66.71 -27.20
C GLU A 609 -23.63 65.51 -26.76
N ALA A 610 -24.55 65.05 -27.63
CA ALA A 610 -25.29 63.82 -27.40
C ALA A 610 -24.35 62.60 -27.37
N ALA A 611 -24.67 61.61 -26.54
CA ALA A 611 -23.89 60.37 -26.48
C ALA A 611 -24.01 59.60 -27.82
N PRO A 612 -22.95 58.92 -28.28
CA PRO A 612 -23.02 58.04 -29.45
C PRO A 612 -24.02 56.89 -29.20
N PRO A 613 -24.59 56.29 -30.27
CA PRO A 613 -25.44 55.11 -30.13
C PRO A 613 -24.68 53.96 -29.44
N ALA A 614 -25.40 53.19 -28.62
CA ALA A 614 -24.86 52.01 -27.98
C ALA A 614 -24.60 50.90 -29.03
N PRO A 615 -23.44 50.22 -29.00
CA PRO A 615 -23.13 49.15 -29.93
C PRO A 615 -24.04 47.93 -29.68
N ALA A 616 -24.51 47.29 -30.76
CA ALA A 616 -25.37 46.11 -30.68
C ALA A 616 -24.69 44.91 -30.00
N LYS A 617 -23.35 44.83 -30.06
CA LYS A 617 -22.51 43.88 -29.35
C LYS A 617 -21.32 44.64 -28.74
N PRO A 618 -21.38 45.07 -27.47
CA PRO A 618 -20.29 45.81 -26.84
C PRO A 618 -19.08 44.88 -26.63
N GLN A 619 -18.03 45.06 -27.41
CA GLN A 619 -16.80 44.28 -27.31
C GLN A 619 -15.57 45.14 -27.64
N THR A 620 -14.42 44.78 -27.08
CA THR A 620 -13.13 45.43 -27.34
C THR A 620 -12.15 44.37 -27.88
N PRO A 621 -11.79 44.41 -29.18
CA PRO A 621 -10.71 43.59 -29.72
C PRO A 621 -9.36 43.95 -29.07
N LEU A 622 -8.52 42.94 -28.84
CA LEU A 622 -7.20 43.05 -28.22
C LEU A 622 -6.19 42.36 -29.16
N GLU A 623 -5.37 43.14 -29.86
CA GLU A 623 -4.34 42.57 -30.76
C GLU A 623 -3.26 41.84 -29.95
N ALA A 624 -2.79 42.51 -28.89
CA ALA A 624 -1.88 41.94 -27.91
C ALA A 624 -2.12 42.56 -26.52
N VAL A 625 -1.99 41.78 -25.45
CA VAL A 625 -1.89 42.29 -24.08
C VAL A 625 -0.64 41.67 -23.44
N GLU A 626 0.22 42.49 -22.86
CA GLU A 626 1.41 42.07 -22.12
C GLU A 626 1.31 42.60 -20.68
N MET A 627 1.58 41.72 -19.72
CA MET A 627 1.47 41.99 -18.28
C MET A 627 2.68 41.38 -17.57
N THR A 628 3.49 42.20 -16.91
CA THR A 628 4.69 41.76 -16.17
C THR A 628 4.70 42.33 -14.77
N GLY A 629 4.56 41.48 -13.77
CA GLY A 629 4.37 41.93 -12.39
C GLY A 629 5.10 41.11 -11.34
N THR A 630 5.27 41.74 -10.18
CA THR A 630 5.70 41.08 -8.94
C THR A 630 4.48 40.73 -8.11
N LEU A 631 4.43 39.48 -7.68
CA LEU A 631 3.44 39.00 -6.73
C LEU A 631 4.03 39.15 -5.33
N ALA A 632 3.28 39.75 -4.40
CA ALA A 632 3.64 39.84 -3.00
C ALA A 632 2.40 39.77 -2.11
N ASP A 633 2.38 38.89 -1.10
CA ASP A 633 1.24 38.64 -0.20
C ASP A 633 -0.08 38.39 -0.96
N GLY A 634 -0.05 37.61 -2.04
CA GLY A 634 -1.22 37.34 -2.89
C GLY A 634 -1.71 38.54 -3.73
N VAL A 635 -0.97 39.64 -3.76
CA VAL A 635 -1.26 40.84 -4.58
C VAL A 635 -0.24 40.96 -5.71
N LEU A 636 -0.69 40.80 -6.95
CA LEU A 636 0.11 41.01 -8.14
C LEU A 636 0.12 42.51 -8.45
N ARG A 637 1.31 43.12 -8.48
CA ARG A 637 1.52 44.49 -8.91
C ARG A 637 2.17 44.48 -10.28
N ASP A 638 1.55 45.17 -11.23
CA ASP A 638 2.04 45.37 -12.60
C ASP A 638 2.26 46.86 -12.83
N ASP A 639 3.49 47.24 -13.17
CA ASP A 639 3.88 48.62 -13.45
C ASP A 639 3.98 48.93 -14.95
N GLN A 640 3.82 47.92 -15.82
CA GLN A 640 4.10 48.00 -17.25
C GLN A 640 3.03 47.28 -18.11
N LEU A 641 1.76 47.34 -17.74
CA LEU A 641 0.68 46.80 -18.57
C LEU A 641 0.71 47.48 -19.94
N LEU A 642 0.78 46.68 -21.00
CA LEU A 642 0.64 47.13 -22.39
C LEU A 642 -0.54 46.38 -23.02
N ALA A 643 -1.52 47.11 -23.57
CA ALA A 643 -2.53 46.50 -24.43
C ALA A 643 -2.61 47.24 -25.77
N GLN A 644 -2.57 46.48 -26.85
CA GLN A 644 -2.72 46.93 -28.23
C GLN A 644 -4.16 46.63 -28.66
N ILE A 645 -4.85 47.67 -29.10
CA ILE A 645 -6.25 47.68 -29.56
C ILE A 645 -6.22 48.38 -30.92
N PRO A 646 -7.10 48.03 -31.88
CA PRO A 646 -7.13 48.70 -33.17
C PRO A 646 -7.16 50.23 -33.04
N PHE A 647 -6.13 50.87 -33.58
CA PHE A 647 -5.84 52.32 -33.55
C PHE A 647 -5.54 52.96 -32.16
N LEU A 648 -5.43 52.16 -31.10
CA LEU A 648 -5.31 52.60 -29.70
C LEU A 648 -4.27 51.77 -28.91
N ARG A 649 -3.31 52.43 -28.26
CA ARG A 649 -2.40 51.76 -27.31
C ARG A 649 -2.79 52.12 -25.88
N LEU A 650 -2.98 51.12 -25.03
CA LEU A 650 -3.09 51.31 -23.58
C LEU A 650 -1.74 51.02 -22.93
N THR A 651 -1.30 51.91 -22.06
CA THR A 651 -0.18 51.66 -21.14
C THR A 651 -0.63 51.98 -19.72
N GLY A 652 -0.14 51.27 -18.71
CA GLY A 652 -0.55 51.61 -17.35
C GLY A 652 0.04 50.73 -16.27
N LYS A 653 -0.46 50.96 -15.06
CA LYS A 653 -0.08 50.22 -13.86
C LYS A 653 -1.27 49.96 -12.97
N GLY A 654 -1.18 48.90 -12.17
CA GLY A 654 -2.26 48.49 -11.30
C GLY A 654 -1.88 47.35 -10.37
N ALA A 655 -2.90 46.87 -9.68
CA ALA A 655 -2.81 45.69 -8.84
C ALA A 655 -3.99 44.75 -9.08
N LEU A 656 -3.71 43.46 -8.92
CA LEU A 656 -4.69 42.39 -8.88
C LEU A 656 -4.54 41.64 -7.55
N ASN A 657 -5.57 41.66 -6.72
CA ASN A 657 -5.59 40.89 -5.47
C ASN A 657 -6.24 39.53 -5.72
N LEU A 658 -5.47 38.45 -5.56
CA LEU A 658 -5.93 37.09 -5.83
C LEU A 658 -6.89 36.58 -4.74
N VAL A 659 -6.72 37.01 -3.50
CA VAL A 659 -7.56 36.63 -2.34
C VAL A 659 -8.90 37.37 -2.39
N ALA A 660 -8.86 38.69 -2.55
CA ALA A 660 -10.06 39.54 -2.64
C ALA A 660 -10.70 39.56 -4.04
N ARG A 661 -10.13 38.83 -5.00
CA ARG A 661 -10.59 38.66 -6.40
C ARG A 661 -10.96 39.98 -7.08
N ASN A 662 -10.16 41.02 -6.87
CA ASN A 662 -10.41 42.36 -7.39
C ASN A 662 -9.21 42.91 -8.15
N MET A 663 -9.47 43.84 -9.07
CA MET A 663 -8.47 44.58 -9.81
C MET A 663 -8.64 46.09 -9.63
N ASP A 664 -7.52 46.81 -9.66
CA ASP A 664 -7.46 48.26 -9.72
C ASP A 664 -6.29 48.69 -10.63
N TYR A 665 -6.62 49.11 -11.85
CA TYR A 665 -5.66 49.60 -12.84
C TYR A 665 -5.94 51.05 -13.24
N ALA A 666 -4.86 51.84 -13.32
CA ALA A 666 -4.84 53.17 -13.90
C ALA A 666 -4.09 53.10 -15.25
N LEU A 667 -4.82 53.30 -16.34
CA LEU A 667 -4.32 53.18 -17.71
C LEU A 667 -4.34 54.54 -18.43
N GLN A 668 -3.49 54.67 -19.43
CA GLN A 668 -3.42 55.79 -20.35
C GLN A 668 -3.62 55.25 -21.77
N ALA A 669 -4.69 55.69 -22.42
CA ALA A 669 -4.99 55.35 -23.79
C ALA A 669 -4.41 56.41 -24.74
N GLN A 670 -3.56 55.99 -25.66
CA GLN A 670 -2.92 56.82 -26.67
C GLN A 670 -3.48 56.47 -28.05
N VAL A 671 -4.17 57.44 -28.66
CA VAL A 671 -4.74 57.30 -30.02
C VAL A 671 -3.68 57.64 -31.05
N PHE A 672 -3.19 56.64 -31.79
CA PHE A 672 -2.20 56.85 -32.87
C PHE A 672 -2.88 57.09 -34.24
N GLU A 673 -4.02 56.45 -34.47
CA GLU A 673 -4.83 56.61 -35.68
C GLU A 673 -6.31 56.79 -35.33
N THR A 674 -7.10 57.28 -36.30
CA THR A 674 -8.52 57.58 -36.08
C THR A 674 -9.39 56.61 -36.88
N PRO A 675 -10.10 55.66 -36.24
CA PRO A 675 -11.07 54.82 -36.92
C PRO A 675 -12.18 55.64 -37.59
N VAL A 676 -12.79 55.04 -38.62
CA VAL A 676 -14.04 55.51 -39.22
C VAL A 676 -15.20 54.82 -38.50
N PHE A 677 -16.14 55.59 -37.96
CA PHE A 677 -17.33 55.08 -37.28
C PHE A 677 -18.55 55.10 -38.23
N GLU A 678 -19.42 54.09 -38.13
CA GLU A 678 -20.63 53.96 -38.97
C GLU A 678 -21.61 55.14 -38.79
N ASP A 679 -21.60 55.78 -37.62
CA ASP A 679 -22.41 56.97 -37.31
C ASP A 679 -21.83 58.29 -37.84
N GLY A 680 -20.72 58.23 -38.59
CA GLY A 680 -20.05 59.40 -39.16
C GLY A 680 -19.36 60.31 -38.13
N SER A 681 -19.38 59.97 -36.84
CA SER A 681 -18.70 60.76 -35.81
C SER A 681 -17.18 60.75 -36.01
N SER A 682 -16.51 61.86 -35.66
CA SER A 682 -15.06 62.00 -35.82
C SER A 682 -14.37 62.36 -34.52
N ILE A 683 -13.24 61.72 -34.25
CA ILE A 683 -12.40 61.89 -33.05
C ILE A 683 -11.01 62.45 -33.37
N LYS A 684 -10.86 63.22 -34.46
CA LYS A 684 -9.56 63.81 -34.88
C LYS A 684 -8.85 64.62 -33.78
N ASP A 685 -9.62 65.22 -32.87
CA ASP A 685 -9.13 65.94 -31.70
C ASP A 685 -8.57 65.05 -30.58
N LEU A 686 -8.83 63.74 -30.60
CA LEU A 686 -8.26 62.78 -29.65
C LEU A 686 -6.93 62.19 -30.14
N LYS A 687 -6.57 62.33 -31.42
CA LYS A 687 -5.30 61.82 -31.95
C LYS A 687 -4.12 62.49 -31.23
N GLY A 688 -3.23 61.68 -30.67
CA GLY A 688 -2.08 62.14 -29.89
C GLY A 688 -2.41 62.61 -28.46
N LEU A 689 -3.67 62.61 -28.01
CA LEU A 689 -3.99 62.84 -26.60
C LEU A 689 -3.82 61.56 -25.79
N ALA A 690 -3.33 61.71 -24.56
CA ALA A 690 -3.35 60.67 -23.54
C ALA A 690 -4.68 60.75 -22.76
N ILE A 691 -5.50 59.71 -22.87
CA ILE A 691 -6.81 59.62 -22.24
C ILE A 691 -6.68 58.75 -20.98
N PRO A 692 -6.83 59.30 -19.77
CA PRO A 692 -6.75 58.49 -18.55
C PRO A 692 -8.00 57.62 -18.40
N LEU A 693 -7.79 56.34 -18.16
CA LEU A 693 -8.80 55.32 -17.93
C LEU A 693 -8.56 54.66 -16.57
N THR A 694 -9.63 54.17 -15.95
CA THR A 694 -9.55 53.30 -14.78
C THR A 694 -10.32 52.01 -15.03
N VAL A 695 -9.75 50.89 -14.60
CA VAL A 695 -10.41 49.58 -14.59
C VAL A 695 -10.43 49.09 -13.15
N LYS A 696 -11.61 49.05 -12.54
CA LYS A 696 -11.77 48.71 -11.11
C LYS A 696 -12.91 47.73 -10.88
N GLY A 697 -12.78 46.85 -9.89
CA GLY A 697 -13.85 45.99 -9.39
C GLY A 697 -13.50 44.51 -9.34
N PRO A 698 -14.51 43.63 -9.15
CA PRO A 698 -14.30 42.18 -9.14
C PRO A 698 -13.78 41.66 -10.48
N LEU A 699 -12.94 40.63 -10.45
CA LEU A 699 -12.35 39.97 -11.63
C LEU A 699 -13.39 39.55 -12.69
N GLU A 700 -14.57 39.13 -12.25
CA GLU A 700 -15.64 38.60 -13.09
C GLU A 700 -16.45 39.74 -13.74
N LYS A 701 -16.43 40.94 -13.15
CA LYS A 701 -17.20 42.12 -13.58
C LYS A 701 -16.40 43.41 -13.35
N PRO A 702 -15.23 43.58 -13.99
CA PRO A 702 -14.48 44.82 -13.88
C PRO A 702 -15.24 45.94 -14.60
N LYS A 703 -15.20 47.13 -14.02
CA LYS A 703 -15.80 48.34 -14.58
C LYS A 703 -14.71 49.21 -15.18
N VAL A 704 -14.81 49.45 -16.49
CA VAL A 704 -13.99 50.41 -17.21
C VAL A 704 -14.65 51.79 -17.11
N SER A 705 -13.88 52.86 -16.87
CA SER A 705 -14.37 54.23 -16.95
C SER A 705 -13.27 55.23 -17.31
N VAL A 706 -13.62 56.22 -18.13
CA VAL A 706 -12.73 57.34 -18.47
C VAL A 706 -12.65 58.32 -17.29
N ASP A 707 -11.45 58.71 -16.88
CA ASP A 707 -11.26 59.72 -15.84
C ASP A 707 -11.41 61.13 -16.43
N ILE A 708 -12.68 61.55 -16.50
CA ILE A 708 -13.08 62.86 -17.03
C ILE A 708 -12.38 64.02 -16.29
N LYS A 709 -12.07 63.88 -15.00
CA LYS A 709 -11.41 64.95 -14.21
C LYS A 709 -9.97 65.15 -14.69
N ASN A 710 -9.22 64.06 -14.80
CA ASN A 710 -7.83 64.11 -15.25
C ASN A 710 -7.71 64.38 -16.77
N MET A 711 -8.71 63.99 -17.57
CA MET A 711 -8.79 64.34 -18.99
C MET A 711 -8.89 65.85 -19.23
N VAL A 712 -9.67 66.59 -18.41
CA VAL A 712 -9.75 68.07 -18.48
C VAL A 712 -8.42 68.71 -18.07
N ALA A 713 -7.80 68.22 -17.00
CA ALA A 713 -6.51 68.73 -16.53
C ALA A 713 -5.40 68.56 -17.60
N GLY A 714 -5.30 67.38 -18.21
CA GLY A 714 -4.36 67.12 -19.30
C GLY A 714 -4.59 68.02 -20.52
N ALA A 715 -5.85 68.18 -20.95
CA ALA A 715 -6.19 69.06 -22.06
C ALA A 715 -5.91 70.55 -21.77
N ALA A 716 -6.06 71.00 -20.52
CA ALA A 716 -5.70 72.35 -20.10
C ALA A 716 -4.19 72.59 -20.14
N VAL A 717 -3.39 71.63 -19.64
CA VAL A 717 -1.92 71.68 -19.69
C VAL A 717 -1.41 71.66 -21.13
N GLN A 718 -1.98 70.82 -22.00
CA GLN A 718 -1.60 70.78 -23.42
C GLN A 718 -1.92 72.11 -24.13
N LYS A 719 -3.11 72.68 -23.93
CA LYS A 719 -3.48 74.02 -24.44
C LYS A 719 -2.65 75.17 -23.83
N LEU A 720 -1.99 74.96 -22.69
CA LEU A 720 -1.05 75.90 -22.11
C LEU A 720 0.34 75.76 -22.75
N LYS A 721 0.82 74.52 -22.95
CA LYS A 721 2.03 74.22 -23.73
C LYS A 721 1.93 74.76 -25.16
N ASP A 722 0.83 74.49 -25.87
CA ASP A 722 0.62 74.99 -27.24
C ASP A 722 0.62 76.52 -27.31
N ARG A 723 0.07 77.20 -26.29
CA ARG A 723 0.11 78.67 -26.18
C ARG A 723 1.48 79.22 -25.78
N LEU A 724 2.28 78.47 -25.02
CA LEU A 724 3.66 78.80 -24.69
C LEU A 724 4.57 78.63 -25.92
N PHE A 725 4.51 77.49 -26.61
CA PHE A 725 5.21 77.28 -27.87
C PHE A 725 4.82 78.30 -28.94
N ARG A 726 3.52 78.61 -29.09
CA ARG A 726 3.04 79.67 -30.02
C ARG A 726 3.36 81.10 -29.56
N ARG A 727 3.88 81.31 -28.35
CA ARG A 727 4.45 82.59 -27.88
C ARG A 727 5.98 82.65 -27.91
N LEU A 728 6.65 81.51 -27.99
CA LEU A 728 8.12 81.39 -27.99
C LEU A 728 8.70 81.09 -29.38
N GLY A 729 7.90 80.55 -30.32
CA GLY A 729 8.30 80.34 -31.71
C GLY A 729 7.93 81.52 -32.60
N GLY A 730 8.88 82.41 -32.87
CA GLY A 730 8.68 83.58 -33.73
C GLY A 730 9.93 84.41 -33.99
N ALA A 731 10.95 83.82 -34.63
CA ALA A 731 12.03 84.49 -35.37
C ALA A 731 12.82 83.43 -36.18
N ASP A 732 13.51 83.86 -37.23
CA ASP A 732 14.15 83.01 -38.25
C ASP A 732 15.34 82.16 -37.79
N GLU A 733 15.72 81.19 -38.63
CA GLU A 733 17.01 80.47 -38.56
C GLU A 733 18.21 81.44 -38.62
N PRO A 734 19.37 81.01 -38.11
CA PRO A 734 20.41 80.68 -39.09
C PRO A 734 21.10 79.34 -38.86
N ALA A 735 21.62 78.77 -39.95
CA ALA A 735 22.40 77.53 -39.95
C ALA A 735 23.90 77.77 -39.70
N ALA A 736 24.56 76.75 -39.14
CA ALA A 736 26.00 76.47 -39.23
C ALA A 736 26.99 77.49 -38.58
N THR A 737 28.18 77.14 -38.06
CA THR A 737 28.84 75.87 -37.72
C THR A 737 30.02 76.17 -36.77
N GLU A 738 30.45 75.17 -35.99
CA GLU A 738 31.84 74.96 -35.48
C GLU A 738 32.62 76.06 -34.73
N GLY A 739 33.35 75.64 -33.68
CA GLY A 739 34.76 76.05 -33.56
C GLY A 739 35.29 76.63 -32.24
N SER A 740 35.77 75.73 -31.37
CA SER A 740 37.01 75.90 -30.56
C SER A 740 37.07 76.84 -29.33
N ALA A 741 37.17 76.19 -28.17
CA ALA A 741 38.08 76.43 -27.04
C ALA A 741 38.73 77.82 -26.80
N SER A 742 38.64 78.30 -25.56
CA SER A 742 39.76 78.22 -24.60
C SER A 742 39.42 78.76 -23.20
N ALA A 743 40.07 78.18 -22.18
CA ALA A 743 40.22 78.72 -20.82
C ALA A 743 41.55 79.56 -20.77
N PRO A 744 41.99 80.21 -19.66
CA PRO A 744 41.54 80.00 -18.28
C PRO A 744 41.60 81.21 -17.29
N ALA A 745 41.24 80.89 -16.04
CA ALA A 745 41.89 81.32 -14.79
C ALA A 745 41.66 82.71 -14.14
N THR A 746 41.44 82.58 -12.82
CA THR A 746 41.69 83.49 -11.67
C THR A 746 40.54 84.31 -11.07
N SER A 747 40.55 84.29 -9.73
CA SER A 747 39.59 84.82 -8.75
C SER A 747 40.26 85.96 -7.97
N PRO A 748 39.58 86.74 -7.10
CA PRO A 748 39.42 86.26 -5.71
C PRO A 748 38.17 86.73 -4.91
N ALA A 749 37.81 85.95 -3.88
CA ALA A 749 37.41 86.35 -2.49
C ALA A 749 36.17 87.26 -2.25
N THR A 750 35.36 87.20 -1.16
CA THR A 750 35.13 86.36 0.06
C THR A 750 33.85 86.93 0.78
N ALA A 751 33.14 86.35 1.77
CA ALA A 751 33.03 85.03 2.41
C ALA A 751 31.80 85.01 3.37
N GLY A 752 31.37 83.81 3.84
CA GLY A 752 30.43 83.61 4.97
C GLY A 752 28.93 83.49 4.59
N SER A 753 28.11 82.60 5.14
CA SER A 753 28.30 81.65 6.28
C SER A 753 27.39 80.41 6.15
N GLU A 754 27.64 79.37 6.96
CA GLU A 754 26.99 78.03 6.96
C GLU A 754 25.84 77.92 8.04
N PRO A 755 25.36 76.71 8.42
CA PRO A 755 24.24 75.86 7.97
C PRO A 755 22.92 76.09 8.81
N PRO A 756 21.90 75.19 8.99
CA PRO A 756 21.59 73.84 8.45
C PRO A 756 20.12 73.66 7.91
N PRO A 757 19.72 72.47 7.40
CA PRO A 757 18.33 72.18 7.00
C PRO A 757 17.42 71.72 8.16
N ALA A 758 16.13 72.08 8.11
CA ALA A 758 15.13 71.75 9.14
C ALA A 758 14.18 70.59 8.74
N THR A 759 14.19 69.55 9.57
CA THR A 759 13.07 68.80 10.15
C THR A 759 11.88 68.32 9.29
N VAL A 760 11.64 67.00 9.37
CA VAL A 760 10.41 66.28 9.01
C VAL A 760 9.26 66.62 10.01
N PRO A 761 8.00 66.79 9.57
CA PRO A 761 6.85 66.80 10.47
C PRO A 761 6.37 65.38 10.79
N GLN A 762 6.40 65.01 12.08
CA GLN A 762 5.76 63.80 12.60
C GLN A 762 4.23 63.97 12.72
N LYS A 763 3.51 62.84 12.82
CA LYS A 763 2.06 62.77 12.91
C LYS A 763 1.65 62.53 14.38
N GLU A 764 0.76 63.35 14.92
CA GLU A 764 0.35 63.30 16.33
C GLU A 764 -0.36 61.99 16.72
N GLU A 765 0.13 61.33 17.78
CA GLU A 765 -0.61 60.29 18.50
C GLU A 765 -1.53 60.91 19.56
N LYS A 766 -2.69 60.29 19.82
CA LYS A 766 -3.70 60.84 20.73
C LYS A 766 -3.33 60.57 22.21
N PRO A 767 -3.48 61.55 23.13
CA PRO A 767 -3.03 61.43 24.53
C PRO A 767 -3.61 60.27 25.37
N ARG A 768 -4.65 59.57 24.89
CA ARG A 768 -5.30 58.47 25.62
C ARG A 768 -4.57 57.13 25.50
N ASP A 769 -3.73 56.95 24.48
CA ASP A 769 -3.09 55.65 24.22
C ASP A 769 -1.70 55.54 24.87
N VAL A 770 -1.04 56.68 25.13
CA VAL A 770 0.19 56.75 25.97
C VAL A 770 -0.10 56.27 27.40
N LEU A 771 -1.21 56.71 28.00
CA LEU A 771 -1.58 56.35 29.38
C LEU A 771 -1.86 54.85 29.56
N LYS A 772 -2.41 54.19 28.53
CA LYS A 772 -2.67 52.72 28.54
C LYS A 772 -1.40 51.89 28.43
N ARG A 773 -0.34 52.43 27.81
CA ARG A 773 0.96 51.77 27.69
C ARG A 773 1.67 51.78 29.05
N SER A 774 1.75 52.96 29.69
CA SER A 774 2.40 53.16 31.00
C SER A 774 1.81 52.31 32.14
N LEU A 775 0.50 52.03 32.12
CA LEU A 775 -0.16 51.20 33.14
C LEU A 775 0.01 49.69 32.95
N ARG A 776 0.42 49.23 31.75
CA ARG A 776 0.56 47.79 31.46
C ARG A 776 1.96 47.26 31.77
N ASP A 777 2.99 48.11 31.69
CA ASP A 777 4.37 47.74 32.03
C ASP A 777 4.64 47.71 33.55
N LEU A 778 3.74 48.26 34.38
CA LEU A 778 3.81 48.21 35.85
C LEU A 778 3.29 46.90 36.48
N LEU A 779 2.77 45.96 35.68
CA LEU A 779 2.06 44.75 36.17
C LEU A 779 2.68 43.41 35.69
N LYS A 780 3.99 43.38 35.46
CA LYS A 780 4.74 42.13 35.23
C LYS A 780 5.46 41.65 36.50
N PRO A 781 5.12 40.48 37.06
CA PRO A 781 5.99 39.74 37.97
C PRO A 781 7.26 39.21 37.27
N ALA A 782 8.32 38.95 38.03
CA ALA A 782 9.68 38.75 37.54
C ALA A 782 9.96 37.36 36.91
N GLN A 783 11.00 37.31 36.06
CA GLN A 783 11.63 36.08 35.58
C GLN A 783 12.59 35.49 36.64
N PRO A 784 12.73 34.15 36.75
CA PRO A 784 13.91 33.52 37.31
C PRO A 784 15.04 33.45 36.26
N ALA A 785 16.29 33.50 36.72
CA ALA A 785 17.49 33.48 35.88
C ALA A 785 17.91 32.06 35.45
N PRO A 786 18.69 31.92 34.35
CA PRO A 786 19.34 30.67 33.98
C PRO A 786 20.70 30.52 34.69
N GLU A 787 21.01 29.30 35.14
CA GLU A 787 22.35 28.89 35.61
C GLU A 787 22.92 27.73 34.75
N PRO A 788 24.24 27.46 34.80
CA PRO A 788 25.01 27.43 33.56
C PRO A 788 25.48 26.04 33.10
N GLN A 789 25.99 26.01 31.86
CA GLN A 789 26.70 24.87 31.28
C GLN A 789 27.98 24.54 32.06
N GLN A 790 28.27 23.24 32.21
CA GLN A 790 29.61 22.75 32.52
C GLN A 790 29.99 21.62 31.53
N GLN A 791 31.17 21.82 30.94
CA GLN A 791 32.15 20.87 30.37
C GLN A 791 31.63 19.61 29.63
#